data_AF-A0A949NYP9-F1
#
_entry.id   AF-A0A949NYP9-F1
#
_cell.length_a   1.000
_cell.length_b   1.000
_cell.length_c   1.000
_cell.angle_alpha   90.00
_cell.angle_beta   90.00
_cell.angle_gamma   90.00
#
_symmetry.space_group_name_H-M   'P 1'
#
loop_
_entity.id
_entity.type
_entity.pdbx_description
1 polymer ?
#
loop_
_entity_poly.entity_id
_entity_poly.type
_entity_poly.pdbx_seq_one_letter_code
_entity_poly.pdbx_strand_id
1 'polypeptide(L)'
;MTIQELKQQKIWVCWRYVTQNGRPTKALYNTKGYRTGTSQKYKPQWVTFEDALEAAKVHSFDGVGLVLFKGIGGIDIDHNRPDSTLANEVRMLMNTYEEVSPSGEGIHHLFAVDVDRIPTAKGKLCGDYYSKNPHNNMEIYIGGLTNHYLTFTGSVINDLPLMERTDEVLKFLHTYMKKELFSKTDNDFDDNFDIIVAARKAKNGGKFIALFDKGDTSGYGSPSEADQALCNILAFYTGGDADEMDSLFRQSKLYREKWDREDYRTSTTENAIKGCHGQFYRGGKNKPAYIHYDDKAKRMKVNCPLLARHIRENLHYIFVRDSARGGVLRYVYEDGCYRLYADDMIKGIIKNYITAFDESILLMRDVNEVFGIIATDLKFGTNDKLNADEDIINFQNGILRLSDMKLLPHSPEVLSTIQIPCDWLGEPNPTPVFDRFMKDLTGSDMSVENLLLEFMGAALSNVKGHRLKKSLFMVGKGDTGKSQLKGLAERLLGNGNFIGIDLKEIESRFGTGNLYNKRLAGSSDMSFMTVGELRIFKQCTGGDSIFAEFKGQNGFEFIYKGLFWFCMNRLPKFGGDDGQWVYDRIMQVSCNHVIPKDKQDNYLLDKMYAERDGIVHKAVMALKQVIQNGCTFTEPECVANARDVYRASNNTVISFFDECMQVRPFGKIKDSCTTGKVYKVYKAWCIDNNHGYAKTAKDFREELADYLGTTFSDMAVRRGKGGTFYSDYTLSDEAKATYQQAYGYDEISFLSSSW
;
A
#
# COMPACT_ATOMS: atom_id res chain seq x y z
N MET A 1 26.10 53.56 -13.60
CA MET A 1 25.36 54.81 -13.31
C MET A 1 26.04 55.51 -12.15
N THR A 2 26.49 56.75 -12.31
CA THR A 2 27.13 57.50 -11.22
C THR A 2 26.11 57.86 -10.13
N ILE A 3 26.58 58.11 -8.90
CA ILE A 3 25.70 58.53 -7.80
C ILE A 3 25.06 59.90 -8.09
N GLN A 4 25.74 60.79 -8.79
CA GLN A 4 25.16 62.08 -9.18
C GLN A 4 24.02 61.92 -10.19
N GLU A 5 24.17 61.03 -11.18
CA GLU A 5 23.08 60.68 -12.09
C GLU A 5 21.91 60.03 -11.36
N LEU A 6 22.19 59.16 -10.38
CA LEU A 6 21.18 58.51 -9.55
C LEU A 6 20.39 59.53 -8.71
N LYS A 7 21.07 60.53 -8.14
CA LYS A 7 20.46 61.61 -7.35
C LYS A 7 19.49 62.48 -8.16
N GLN A 8 19.69 62.59 -9.48
CA GLN A 8 18.81 63.34 -10.38
C GLN A 8 17.54 62.56 -10.78
N GLN A 9 17.49 61.24 -10.56
CA GLN A 9 16.32 60.43 -10.88
C GLN A 9 15.17 60.68 -9.90
N LYS A 10 13.91 60.59 -10.38
CA LYS A 10 12.72 60.70 -9.53
C LYS A 10 12.37 59.35 -8.87
N ILE A 11 13.22 58.92 -7.95
CA ILE A 11 13.17 57.61 -7.28
C ILE A 11 13.40 57.72 -5.77
N TRP A 12 13.38 58.94 -5.22
CA TRP A 12 13.67 59.22 -3.83
C TRP A 12 12.41 59.54 -3.03
N VAL A 13 12.41 59.10 -1.77
CA VAL A 13 11.33 59.29 -0.80
C VAL A 13 11.93 59.65 0.57
N CYS A 14 11.13 60.17 1.48
CA CYS A 14 11.53 60.40 2.87
C CYS A 14 11.10 59.23 3.76
N TRP A 15 11.77 59.01 4.89
CA TRP A 15 11.35 58.03 5.88
C TRP A 15 11.52 58.58 7.30
N ARG A 16 10.72 58.05 8.24
CA ARG A 16 10.89 58.27 9.67
C ARG A 16 10.60 57.02 10.47
N TYR A 17 11.21 56.91 11.64
CA TYR A 17 10.92 55.88 12.62
C TYR A 17 9.50 56.01 13.13
N VAL A 18 8.77 54.91 13.11
CA VAL A 18 7.48 54.76 13.77
C VAL A 18 7.44 53.41 14.47
N THR A 19 6.79 53.37 15.63
CA THR A 19 6.54 52.11 16.31
C THR A 19 5.33 51.42 15.66
N GLN A 20 5.55 50.26 15.07
CA GLN A 20 4.50 49.42 14.51
C GLN A 20 4.57 48.05 15.17
N ASN A 21 3.48 47.59 15.79
CA ASN A 21 3.40 46.32 16.52
C ASN A 21 4.54 46.15 17.57
N GLY A 22 4.90 47.24 18.25
CA GLY A 22 5.95 47.22 19.29
C GLY A 22 7.39 47.20 18.77
N ARG A 23 7.62 47.29 17.46
CA ARG A 23 8.96 47.37 16.84
C ARG A 23 9.19 48.70 16.13
N PRO A 24 10.41 49.28 16.17
CA PRO A 24 10.76 50.45 15.39
C PRO A 24 10.84 50.09 13.90
N THR A 25 10.06 50.76 13.06
CA THR A 25 10.01 50.56 11.61
C THR A 25 10.27 51.88 10.89
N LYS A 26 11.09 51.83 9.83
CA LYS A 26 11.36 52.97 8.96
C LYS A 26 10.24 53.08 7.93
N ALA A 27 9.32 54.01 8.13
CA ALA A 27 8.10 54.06 7.32
C ALA A 27 8.10 55.28 6.37
N LEU A 28 7.70 55.05 5.12
CA LEU A 28 7.89 55.99 4.00
C LEU A 28 6.87 57.14 3.95
N TYR A 29 7.35 58.30 3.52
CA TYR A 29 6.59 59.53 3.29
C TYR A 29 6.99 60.21 1.98
N ASN A 30 6.02 60.86 1.34
CA ASN A 30 6.29 61.78 0.23
C ASN A 30 6.69 63.17 0.76
N THR A 31 7.11 64.05 -0.15
CA THR A 31 7.57 65.41 0.19
C THR A 31 6.52 66.32 0.82
N LYS A 32 5.24 65.90 0.84
CA LYS A 32 4.13 66.67 1.43
C LYS A 32 3.73 66.18 2.83
N GLY A 33 4.43 65.21 3.41
CA GLY A 33 4.07 64.69 4.74
C GLY A 33 3.14 63.47 4.75
N TYR A 34 2.72 62.96 3.60
CA TYR A 34 1.77 61.83 3.53
C TYR A 34 2.48 60.49 3.35
N ARG A 35 1.87 59.41 3.84
CA ARG A 35 2.36 58.03 3.63
C ARG A 35 2.48 57.70 2.15
N THR A 36 3.61 57.12 1.78
CA THR A 36 3.88 56.64 0.42
C THR A 36 4.42 55.21 0.44
N GLY A 37 4.82 54.69 -0.72
CA GLY A 37 5.37 53.34 -0.83
C GLY A 37 6.24 53.16 -2.07
N THR A 38 6.63 51.90 -2.30
CA THR A 38 7.61 51.49 -3.33
C THR A 38 6.98 50.87 -4.58
N SER A 39 5.66 50.65 -4.58
CA SER A 39 4.95 50.09 -5.75
C SER A 39 4.64 51.16 -6.80
N GLN A 40 4.37 50.71 -8.03
CA GLN A 40 4.13 51.57 -9.20
C GLN A 40 3.10 52.68 -8.99
N LYS A 41 2.07 52.45 -8.16
CA LYS A 41 1.03 53.44 -7.85
C LYS A 41 1.57 54.70 -7.16
N TYR A 42 2.71 54.59 -6.47
CA TYR A 42 3.36 55.69 -5.76
C TYR A 42 4.42 56.41 -6.60
N LYS A 43 4.76 55.89 -7.79
CA LYS A 43 5.77 56.46 -8.69
C LYS A 43 5.60 57.98 -8.95
N PRO A 44 4.38 58.53 -9.13
CA PRO A 44 4.20 59.97 -9.30
C PRO A 44 4.57 60.82 -8.08
N GLN A 45 4.76 60.19 -6.91
CA GLN A 45 5.07 60.85 -5.63
C GLN A 45 6.57 60.81 -5.31
N TRP A 46 7.37 60.07 -6.08
CA TRP A 46 8.82 60.03 -5.91
C TRP A 46 9.46 61.26 -6.53
N VAL A 47 10.52 61.74 -5.91
CA VAL A 47 11.17 63.02 -6.26
C VAL A 47 12.68 62.82 -6.47
N THR A 48 13.39 63.88 -6.80
CA THR A 48 14.86 63.85 -6.86
C THR A 48 15.46 63.78 -5.45
N PHE A 49 16.74 63.43 -5.33
CA PHE A 49 17.41 63.37 -4.03
C PHE A 49 17.37 64.71 -3.31
N GLU A 50 17.60 65.81 -4.04
CA GLU A 50 17.62 67.17 -3.46
C GLU A 50 16.24 67.55 -2.91
N ASP A 51 15.17 67.29 -3.67
CA ASP A 51 13.79 67.53 -3.23
C ASP A 51 13.44 66.70 -1.97
N ALA A 52 13.88 65.43 -1.92
CA ALA A 52 13.66 64.57 -0.77
C ALA A 52 14.46 65.04 0.45
N LEU A 53 15.70 65.51 0.25
CA LEU A 53 16.56 66.01 1.32
C LEU A 53 16.03 67.34 1.88
N GLU A 54 15.56 68.25 1.02
CA GLU A 54 14.89 69.48 1.44
C GLU A 54 13.61 69.17 2.23
N ALA A 55 12.77 68.28 1.72
CA ALA A 55 11.56 67.85 2.42
C ALA A 55 11.87 67.17 3.76
N ALA A 56 12.96 66.40 3.86
CA ALA A 56 13.41 65.80 5.11
C ALA A 56 13.76 66.85 6.17
N LYS A 57 14.39 67.96 5.76
CA LYS A 57 14.68 69.09 6.65
C LYS A 57 13.40 69.84 7.04
N VAL A 58 12.52 70.15 6.08
CA VAL A 58 11.29 70.94 6.32
C VAL A 58 10.29 70.19 7.22
N HIS A 59 10.16 68.88 7.04
CA HIS A 59 9.18 68.05 7.75
C HIS A 59 9.77 67.21 8.88
N SER A 60 11.04 67.43 9.23
CA SER A 60 11.78 66.69 10.28
C SER A 60 11.69 65.17 10.10
N PHE A 61 11.91 64.68 8.87
CA PHE A 61 12.05 63.25 8.62
C PHE A 61 13.45 62.76 9.03
N ASP A 62 13.56 61.48 9.41
CA ASP A 62 14.82 60.90 9.89
C ASP A 62 15.82 60.62 8.76
N GLY A 63 15.37 60.59 7.49
CA GLY A 63 16.27 60.50 6.35
C GLY A 63 15.56 60.32 5.01
N VAL A 64 16.37 60.06 3.99
CA VAL A 64 15.91 59.77 2.63
C VAL A 64 16.11 58.29 2.28
N GLY A 65 15.27 57.78 1.40
CA GLY A 65 15.28 56.40 0.93
C GLY A 65 15.26 56.35 -0.60
N LEU A 66 16.01 55.39 -1.14
CA LEU A 66 16.10 55.08 -2.56
C LEU A 66 15.13 53.93 -2.89
N VAL A 67 14.14 54.18 -3.75
CA VAL A 67 13.23 53.13 -4.21
C VAL A 67 13.91 52.31 -5.32
N LEU A 68 13.97 50.98 -5.16
CA LEU A 68 14.62 50.08 -6.10
C LEU A 68 13.67 49.73 -7.25
N PHE A 69 13.95 50.24 -8.45
CA PHE A 69 13.20 49.94 -9.68
C PHE A 69 13.92 48.89 -10.54
N LYS A 70 13.24 48.34 -11.57
CA LYS A 70 13.81 47.31 -12.45
C LYS A 70 15.17 47.76 -13.00
N GLY A 71 16.22 47.00 -12.70
CA GLY A 71 17.59 47.29 -13.12
C GLY A 71 18.54 47.74 -12.00
N ILE A 72 18.02 48.05 -10.81
CA ILE A 72 18.83 48.41 -9.63
C ILE A 72 18.52 47.44 -8.48
N GLY A 73 19.56 47.01 -7.78
CA GLY A 73 19.44 46.24 -6.56
C GLY A 73 20.29 46.81 -5.43
N GLY A 74 20.08 46.27 -4.24
CA GLY A 74 20.96 46.51 -3.12
C GLY A 74 20.98 45.38 -2.11
N ILE A 75 22.08 45.32 -1.38
CA ILE A 75 22.32 44.38 -0.28
C ILE A 75 22.36 45.19 1.02
N ASP A 76 21.66 44.72 2.04
CA ASP A 76 21.72 45.25 3.40
C ASP A 76 22.39 44.20 4.30
N ILE A 77 23.45 44.60 5.00
CA ILE A 77 24.16 43.76 5.95
C ILE A 77 23.98 44.37 7.33
N ASP A 78 23.15 43.72 8.16
CA ASP A 78 22.82 44.18 9.51
C ASP A 78 23.90 43.76 10.53
N HIS A 79 24.15 44.61 11.53
CA HIS A 79 25.05 44.35 12.67
C HIS A 79 26.47 43.93 12.30
N ASN A 80 27.01 44.50 11.23
CA ASN A 80 28.33 44.19 10.73
C ASN A 80 29.14 45.47 10.50
N ARG A 81 30.29 45.57 11.18
CA ARG A 81 31.15 46.75 11.08
C ARG A 81 31.83 46.80 9.72
N PRO A 82 32.06 48.00 9.15
CA PRO A 82 32.69 48.17 7.83
C PRO A 82 34.04 47.45 7.66
N ASP A 83 34.80 47.28 8.74
CA ASP A 83 36.13 46.67 8.77
C ASP A 83 36.13 45.15 9.01
N SER A 84 34.96 44.52 9.17
CA SER A 84 34.89 43.08 9.40
C SER A 84 35.35 42.28 8.18
N THR A 85 35.78 41.04 8.42
CA THR A 85 36.16 40.11 7.35
C THR A 85 35.01 39.89 6.35
N LEU A 86 33.78 39.73 6.84
CA LEU A 86 32.60 39.49 6.01
C LEU A 86 32.22 40.71 5.17
N ALA A 87 32.30 41.91 5.76
CA ALA A 87 32.09 43.16 5.05
C ALA A 87 33.12 43.33 3.93
N ASN A 88 34.40 43.04 4.22
CA ASN A 88 35.47 43.09 3.23
C ASN A 88 35.27 42.06 2.09
N GLU A 89 34.84 40.85 2.40
CA GLU A 89 34.54 39.83 1.38
C GLU A 89 33.42 40.26 0.43
N VAL A 90 32.28 40.71 0.98
CA VAL A 90 31.15 41.16 0.16
C VAL A 90 31.51 42.43 -0.62
N ARG A 91 32.30 43.34 -0.02
CA ARG A 91 32.84 44.52 -0.71
C ARG A 91 33.73 44.15 -1.88
N MET A 92 34.64 43.19 -1.72
CA MET A 92 35.49 42.72 -2.81
C MET A 92 34.69 42.01 -3.91
N LEU A 93 33.67 41.23 -3.52
CA LEU A 93 32.77 40.56 -4.46
C LEU A 93 31.96 41.57 -5.27
N MET A 94 31.28 42.50 -4.59
CA MET A 94 30.33 43.41 -5.23
C MET A 94 30.99 44.62 -5.87
N ASN A 95 32.13 45.09 -5.33
CA ASN A 95 32.98 46.17 -5.85
C ASN A 95 32.19 47.28 -6.59
N THR A 96 31.29 47.92 -5.85
CA THR A 96 30.32 48.91 -6.33
C THR A 96 30.14 49.96 -5.22
N TYR A 97 29.23 50.92 -5.40
CA TYR A 97 28.91 51.89 -4.36
C TYR A 97 28.54 51.21 -3.03
N GLU A 98 29.11 51.73 -1.94
CA GLU A 98 28.89 51.22 -0.60
C GLU A 98 28.87 52.35 0.43
N GLU A 99 27.95 52.27 1.40
CA GLU A 99 27.82 53.24 2.48
C GLU A 99 27.42 52.60 3.80
N VAL A 100 27.67 53.31 4.90
CA VAL A 100 27.21 52.92 6.24
C VAL A 100 25.70 53.16 6.36
N SER A 101 24.96 52.20 6.92
CA SER A 101 23.53 52.32 7.17
C SER A 101 23.19 53.36 8.27
N PRO A 102 21.93 53.82 8.40
CA PRO A 102 21.57 54.85 9.38
C PRO A 102 21.83 54.48 10.86
N SER A 103 21.94 53.18 11.19
CA SER A 103 22.26 52.76 12.56
C SER A 103 23.73 52.91 12.92
N GLY A 104 24.61 53.08 11.92
CA GLY A 104 26.07 53.07 12.11
C GLY A 104 26.67 51.67 12.24
N GLU A 105 25.85 50.62 12.31
CA GLU A 105 26.29 49.23 12.51
C GLU A 105 25.96 48.31 11.34
N GLY A 106 25.45 48.84 10.22
CA GLY A 106 25.17 48.06 9.02
C GLY A 106 25.76 48.72 7.78
N ILE A 107 25.68 48.00 6.66
CA ILE A 107 26.32 48.39 5.40
C ILE A 107 25.34 48.16 4.26
N HIS A 108 25.21 49.16 3.38
CA HIS A 108 24.47 49.01 2.12
C HIS A 108 25.42 48.94 0.93
N HIS A 109 25.18 47.99 0.04
CA HIS A 109 25.76 47.99 -1.31
C HIS A 109 24.67 48.31 -2.33
N LEU A 110 24.96 49.19 -3.31
CA LEU A 110 24.05 49.50 -4.41
C LEU A 110 24.68 49.14 -5.75
N PHE A 111 23.92 48.49 -6.63
CA PHE A 111 24.42 47.99 -7.92
C PHE A 111 23.36 48.03 -9.01
N ALA A 112 23.82 47.97 -10.26
CA ALA A 112 22.98 47.69 -11.42
C ALA A 112 22.93 46.18 -11.68
N VAL A 113 21.79 45.67 -12.15
CA VAL A 113 21.56 44.23 -12.37
C VAL A 113 20.60 43.98 -13.53
N ASP A 114 20.94 43.03 -14.39
CA ASP A 114 20.04 42.46 -15.38
C ASP A 114 19.10 41.45 -14.69
N VAL A 115 17.89 41.94 -14.40
CA VAL A 115 16.86 41.20 -13.66
C VAL A 115 16.42 39.93 -14.39
N ASP A 116 16.51 39.91 -15.73
CA ASP A 116 16.02 38.79 -16.53
C ASP A 116 16.98 37.58 -16.45
N ARG A 117 18.21 37.80 -15.96
CA ARG A 117 19.21 36.75 -15.69
C ARG A 117 19.16 36.21 -14.27
N ILE A 118 18.34 36.79 -13.39
CA ILE A 118 18.20 36.35 -12.00
C ILE A 118 17.21 35.17 -11.93
N PRO A 119 17.46 34.12 -11.12
CA PRO A 119 16.54 33.01 -10.96
C PRO A 119 15.20 33.48 -10.41
N THR A 120 14.12 33.28 -11.18
CA THR A 120 12.79 33.74 -10.80
C THR A 120 11.73 32.65 -10.90
N ALA A 121 10.72 32.75 -10.03
CA ALA A 121 9.52 31.93 -10.08
C ALA A 121 8.30 32.84 -9.87
N LYS A 122 7.34 32.82 -10.81
CA LYS A 122 6.12 33.65 -10.77
C LYS A 122 6.41 35.16 -10.61
N GLY A 123 7.45 35.67 -11.28
CA GLY A 123 7.80 37.09 -11.25
C GLY A 123 8.42 37.58 -9.95
N LYS A 124 8.93 36.68 -9.11
CA LYS A 124 9.69 36.97 -7.87
C LYS A 124 11.00 36.17 -7.87
N LEU A 125 11.93 36.52 -7.00
CA LEU A 125 13.14 35.72 -6.75
C LEU A 125 12.74 34.26 -6.47
N CYS A 126 13.49 33.30 -7.04
CA CYS A 126 13.20 31.87 -6.89
C CYS A 126 13.11 31.47 -5.40
N GLY A 127 12.20 30.54 -5.10
CA GLY A 127 11.95 30.06 -3.74
C GLY A 127 13.15 29.38 -3.07
N ASP A 128 14.18 29.03 -3.84
CA ASP A 128 15.43 28.42 -3.37
C ASP A 128 16.37 29.40 -2.67
N TYR A 129 16.11 30.70 -2.77
CA TYR A 129 16.92 31.75 -2.16
C TYR A 129 16.14 32.55 -1.12
N TYR A 130 16.82 33.02 -0.09
CA TYR A 130 16.31 34.02 0.84
C TYR A 130 16.43 35.43 0.22
N SER A 131 15.42 36.29 0.41
CA SER A 131 15.59 37.74 0.22
C SER A 131 16.04 38.43 1.50
N LYS A 132 15.61 37.90 2.65
CA LYS A 132 16.15 38.19 3.98
C LYS A 132 16.57 36.85 4.55
N ASN A 133 17.86 36.63 4.73
CA ASN A 133 18.37 35.36 5.24
C ASN A 133 18.39 35.41 6.78
N PRO A 134 17.56 34.58 7.47
CA PRO A 134 17.48 34.60 8.93
C PRO A 134 18.73 34.05 9.63
N HIS A 135 19.65 33.41 8.89
CA HIS A 135 20.80 32.71 9.45
C HIS A 135 22.11 33.54 9.41
N ASN A 136 22.16 34.65 8.65
CA ASN A 136 23.41 35.42 8.48
C ASN A 136 23.24 36.95 8.49
N ASN A 137 22.07 37.47 8.86
CA ASN A 137 21.78 38.91 8.93
C ASN A 137 22.01 39.69 7.61
N MET A 138 21.92 39.01 6.46
CA MET A 138 22.00 39.66 5.15
C MET A 138 20.64 39.69 4.45
N GLU A 139 20.40 40.78 3.73
CA GLU A 139 19.23 40.97 2.88
C GLU A 139 19.66 41.38 1.47
N ILE A 140 18.93 40.92 0.46
CA ILE A 140 19.11 41.34 -0.92
C ILE A 140 17.75 41.70 -1.54
N TYR A 141 17.73 42.87 -2.16
CA TYR A 141 16.57 43.42 -2.83
C TYR A 141 16.92 43.75 -4.28
N ILE A 142 16.15 43.20 -5.21
CA ILE A 142 16.35 43.38 -6.65
C ILE A 142 15.10 44.05 -7.20
N GLY A 143 15.23 45.29 -7.66
CA GLY A 143 14.13 46.04 -8.24
C GLY A 143 13.52 45.29 -9.43
N GLY A 144 12.20 45.21 -9.49
CA GLY A 144 11.46 44.39 -10.45
C GLY A 144 11.12 42.98 -9.95
N LEU A 145 11.83 42.44 -8.94
CA LEU A 145 11.49 41.19 -8.25
C LEU A 145 10.99 41.44 -6.83
N THR A 146 11.52 42.48 -6.19
CA THR A 146 11.13 42.95 -4.85
C THR A 146 10.64 44.39 -4.94
N ASN A 147 9.51 44.70 -4.30
CA ASN A 147 9.01 46.07 -4.17
C ASN A 147 9.58 46.70 -2.90
N HIS A 148 10.87 47.02 -2.88
CA HIS A 148 11.54 47.54 -1.68
C HIS A 148 12.31 48.84 -1.92
N TYR A 149 12.76 49.44 -0.82
CA TYR A 149 13.62 50.62 -0.81
C TYR A 149 14.80 50.35 0.12
N LEU A 150 15.90 51.07 -0.07
CA LEU A 150 16.98 51.13 0.91
C LEU A 150 17.11 52.56 1.42
N THR A 151 17.38 52.73 2.71
CA THR A 151 17.74 54.04 3.24
C THR A 151 19.07 54.49 2.66
N PHE A 152 19.22 55.77 2.38
CA PHE A 152 20.44 56.31 1.80
C PHE A 152 21.05 57.35 2.73
N THR A 153 22.29 57.13 3.15
CA THR A 153 23.00 58.01 4.10
C THR A 153 24.00 58.92 3.40
N GLY A 154 24.61 58.48 2.31
CA GLY A 154 25.76 59.15 1.72
C GLY A 154 27.04 59.07 2.57
N SER A 155 27.05 58.25 3.63
CA SER A 155 28.24 57.99 4.45
C SER A 155 29.11 56.95 3.75
N VAL A 156 29.81 57.38 2.70
CA VAL A 156 30.46 56.51 1.73
C VAL A 156 31.63 55.74 2.34
N ILE A 157 31.66 54.43 2.08
CA ILE A 157 32.79 53.53 2.35
C ILE A 157 33.57 53.30 1.04
N ASN A 158 32.86 53.07 -0.07
CA ASN A 158 33.43 52.87 -1.39
C ASN A 158 32.71 53.75 -2.43
N ASP A 159 33.38 54.80 -2.91
CA ASP A 159 32.81 55.81 -3.81
C ASP A 159 32.93 55.42 -5.28
N LEU A 160 32.26 54.33 -5.66
CA LEU A 160 32.16 53.89 -7.04
C LEU A 160 30.78 54.22 -7.63
N PRO A 161 30.66 54.36 -8.96
CA PRO A 161 29.37 54.29 -9.63
C PRO A 161 28.64 52.98 -9.29
N LEU A 162 27.31 52.93 -9.47
CA LEU A 162 26.57 51.66 -9.53
C LEU A 162 27.09 50.86 -10.73
N MET A 163 27.89 49.84 -10.42
CA MET A 163 28.46 48.91 -11.37
C MET A 163 27.42 47.85 -11.76
N GLU A 164 27.48 47.37 -12.99
CA GLU A 164 26.71 46.20 -13.43
C GLU A 164 27.32 44.95 -12.78
N ARG A 165 26.52 44.22 -12.00
CA ARG A 165 26.99 43.14 -11.11
C ARG A 165 26.14 41.88 -11.19
N THR A 166 25.50 41.61 -12.32
CA THR A 166 24.62 40.44 -12.45
C THR A 166 25.31 39.13 -12.07
N ASP A 167 26.53 38.90 -12.53
CA ASP A 167 27.27 37.66 -12.23
C ASP A 167 27.68 37.59 -10.75
N GLU A 168 28.07 38.72 -10.16
CA GLU A 168 28.41 38.83 -8.73
C GLU A 168 27.17 38.66 -7.85
N VAL A 169 26.00 39.16 -8.28
CA VAL A 169 24.71 38.94 -7.62
C VAL A 169 24.34 37.46 -7.64
N LEU A 170 24.54 36.75 -8.76
CA LEU A 170 24.34 35.31 -8.81
C LEU A 170 25.27 34.58 -7.84
N LYS A 171 26.56 34.94 -7.79
CA LYS A 171 27.51 34.38 -6.82
C LYS A 171 27.06 34.68 -5.39
N PHE A 172 26.65 35.91 -5.09
CA PHE A 172 26.16 36.31 -3.78
C PHE A 172 24.91 35.50 -3.38
N LEU A 173 23.96 35.31 -4.30
CA LEU A 173 22.77 34.48 -4.07
C LEU A 173 23.16 33.03 -3.76
N HIS A 174 24.06 32.45 -4.54
CA HIS A 174 24.52 31.08 -4.35
C HIS A 174 25.28 30.87 -3.04
N THR A 175 26.14 31.83 -2.65
CA THR A 175 27.01 31.71 -1.48
C THR A 175 26.28 32.06 -0.18
N TYR A 176 25.53 33.16 -0.16
CA TYR A 176 25.00 33.73 1.08
C TYR A 176 23.49 33.61 1.22
N MET A 177 22.74 33.29 0.16
CA MET A 177 21.27 33.32 0.18
C MET A 177 20.60 31.99 -0.17
N LYS A 178 21.32 30.97 -0.65
CA LYS A 178 20.74 29.69 -1.08
C LYS A 178 20.28 28.86 0.13
N LYS A 179 18.98 28.58 0.24
CA LYS A 179 18.36 27.90 1.38
C LYS A 179 18.95 26.52 1.66
N GLU A 180 19.35 25.81 0.61
CA GLU A 180 19.95 24.47 0.71
C GLU A 180 21.23 24.47 1.56
N LEU A 181 22.03 25.55 1.50
CA LEU A 181 23.26 25.68 2.30
C LEU A 181 22.95 25.73 3.80
N PHE A 182 21.79 26.24 4.17
CA PHE A 182 21.32 26.34 5.55
C PHE A 182 20.45 25.13 5.95
N SER A 183 19.97 24.35 4.98
CA SER A 183 19.22 23.10 5.24
C SER A 183 20.08 21.92 5.70
N LYS A 184 21.41 22.05 5.62
CA LYS A 184 22.39 21.02 6.05
C LYS A 184 23.08 21.34 7.37
N THR A 185 22.86 22.50 7.97
CA THR A 185 23.62 22.98 9.14
C THR A 185 22.79 23.23 10.40
N ASP A 186 21.48 22.93 10.38
CA ASP A 186 20.64 23.10 11.58
C ASP A 186 20.86 22.02 12.66
N ASN A 187 21.65 20.96 12.39
CA ASN A 187 21.99 19.96 13.41
C ASN A 187 23.19 20.35 14.28
N ASP A 188 24.24 21.00 13.74
CA ASP A 188 25.48 21.24 14.49
C ASP A 188 25.37 22.34 15.58
N PHE A 189 24.54 23.35 15.36
CA PHE A 189 24.33 24.41 16.37
C PHE A 189 23.35 23.98 17.46
N ASP A 190 22.35 23.15 17.12
CA ASP A 190 21.36 22.61 18.06
C ASP A 190 22.00 21.52 18.94
N ASP A 191 22.84 20.66 18.36
CA ASP A 191 23.55 19.61 19.11
C ASP A 191 24.61 20.19 20.07
N ASN A 192 25.38 21.21 19.66
CA ASN A 192 26.33 21.88 20.56
C ASN A 192 25.64 22.60 21.72
N PHE A 193 24.49 23.23 21.49
CA PHE A 193 23.69 23.86 22.54
C PHE A 193 23.11 22.82 23.51
N ASP A 194 22.56 21.72 22.99
CA ASP A 194 22.04 20.60 23.78
C ASP A 194 23.15 19.94 24.62
N ILE A 195 24.36 19.79 24.07
CA ILE A 195 25.55 19.30 24.78
C ILE A 195 25.94 20.23 25.93
N ILE A 196 26.02 21.53 25.69
CA ILE A 196 26.36 22.52 26.74
C ILE A 196 25.30 22.51 27.85
N VAL A 197 24.01 22.44 27.49
CA VAL A 197 22.91 22.37 28.45
C VAL A 197 22.95 21.07 29.26
N ALA A 198 23.22 19.94 28.62
CA ALA A 198 23.37 18.64 29.27
C ALA A 198 24.57 18.62 30.24
N ALA A 199 25.72 19.14 29.81
CA ALA A 199 26.92 19.25 30.63
C ALA A 199 26.72 20.16 31.86
N ARG A 200 26.00 21.28 31.72
CA ARG A 200 25.65 22.17 32.84
C ARG A 200 24.74 21.52 33.89
N LYS A 201 23.81 20.67 33.47
CA LYS A 201 22.83 20.00 34.37
C LYS A 201 23.37 18.71 35.00
N ALA A 202 24.53 18.22 34.56
CA ALA A 202 25.12 16.99 35.04
C ALA A 202 25.52 17.05 36.52
N LYS A 203 25.76 15.90 37.14
CA LYS A 203 26.24 15.81 38.54
C LYS A 203 27.56 16.59 38.76
N ASN A 204 28.40 16.66 37.74
CA ASN A 204 29.64 17.44 37.69
C ASN A 204 29.46 18.81 37.00
N GLY A 205 28.23 19.26 36.73
CA GLY A 205 27.94 20.47 35.97
C GLY A 205 28.48 21.75 36.60
N GLY A 206 28.60 21.81 37.93
CA GLY A 206 29.30 22.92 38.60
C GLY A 206 30.77 23.06 38.19
N LYS A 207 31.45 21.94 37.93
CA LYS A 207 32.83 21.89 37.42
C LYS A 207 32.89 22.35 35.97
N PHE A 208 31.92 21.94 35.15
CA PHE A 208 31.78 22.39 33.77
C PHE A 208 31.54 23.91 33.71
N ILE A 209 30.62 24.46 34.50
CA ILE A 209 30.35 25.91 34.55
C ILE A 209 31.60 26.71 34.98
N ALA A 210 32.33 26.25 36.00
CA ALA A 210 33.55 26.91 36.46
C ALA A 210 34.60 27.02 35.34
N LEU A 211 34.84 25.94 34.61
CA LEU A 211 35.80 25.89 33.52
C LEU A 211 35.27 26.60 32.26
N PHE A 212 34.12 26.18 31.75
CA PHE A 212 33.57 26.59 30.46
C PHE A 212 33.04 28.02 30.46
N ASP A 213 32.21 28.38 31.44
CA ASP A 213 31.50 29.68 31.46
C ASP A 213 32.31 30.78 32.15
N LYS A 214 33.18 30.43 33.12
CA LYS A 214 33.91 31.40 33.96
C LYS A 214 35.42 31.42 33.74
N GLY A 215 35.99 30.39 33.12
CA GLY A 215 37.45 30.27 32.95
C GLY A 215 38.21 30.13 34.28
N ASP A 216 37.54 29.61 35.32
CA ASP A 216 38.11 29.47 36.65
C ASP A 216 39.07 28.27 36.70
N THR A 217 40.36 28.56 36.85
CA THR A 217 41.44 27.59 36.90
C THR A 217 41.99 27.36 38.31
N SER A 218 41.40 27.99 39.34
CA SER A 218 41.93 28.00 40.71
C SER A 218 42.09 26.62 41.35
N GLY A 219 41.33 25.63 40.89
CA GLY A 219 41.38 24.24 41.38
C GLY A 219 42.43 23.34 40.71
N TYR A 220 43.30 23.87 39.83
CA TYR A 220 44.27 23.09 39.05
C TYR A 220 45.69 23.62 39.24
N GLY A 221 46.68 22.72 39.18
CA GLY A 221 48.10 23.06 39.35
C GLY A 221 48.67 23.83 38.16
N SER A 222 48.00 23.79 37.00
CA SER A 222 48.36 24.60 35.83
C SER A 222 47.16 24.88 34.91
N PRO A 223 47.24 25.92 34.05
CA PRO A 223 46.25 26.16 33.01
C PRO A 223 46.05 24.98 32.04
N SER A 224 47.10 24.19 31.81
CA SER A 224 47.00 23.00 30.95
C SER A 224 46.26 21.83 31.61
N GLU A 225 46.34 21.71 32.94
CA GLU A 225 45.50 20.76 33.68
C GLU A 225 44.03 21.15 33.66
N ALA A 226 43.73 22.45 33.71
CA ALA A 226 42.35 22.96 33.58
C ALA A 226 41.78 22.71 32.16
N ASP A 227 42.59 22.92 31.12
CA ASP A 227 42.21 22.59 29.74
C ASP A 227 41.89 21.09 29.60
N GLN A 228 42.77 20.22 30.08
CA GLN A 228 42.56 18.76 30.05
C GLN A 228 41.31 18.35 30.83
N ALA A 229 41.05 18.98 31.97
CA ALA A 229 39.85 18.71 32.76
C ALA A 229 38.56 19.12 32.05
N LEU A 230 38.59 20.23 31.29
CA LEU A 230 37.45 20.61 30.44
C LEU A 230 37.28 19.63 29.27
N CYS A 231 38.37 19.28 28.59
CA CYS A 231 38.34 18.31 27.50
C CYS A 231 37.85 16.93 27.93
N ASN A 232 38.16 16.45 29.14
CA ASN A 232 37.61 15.19 29.66
C ASN A 232 36.09 15.23 29.80
N ILE A 233 35.51 16.39 30.11
CA ILE A 233 34.05 16.57 30.16
C ILE A 233 33.50 16.62 28.74
N LEU A 234 34.09 17.43 27.86
CA LEU A 234 33.66 17.57 26.47
C LEU A 234 33.73 16.24 25.70
N ALA A 235 34.78 15.44 25.91
CA ALA A 235 34.94 14.13 25.28
C ALA A 235 33.77 13.18 25.59
N PHE A 236 33.26 13.21 26.82
CA PHE A 236 32.09 12.41 27.20
C PHE A 236 30.82 12.85 26.46
N TYR A 237 30.58 14.15 26.33
CA TYR A 237 29.34 14.68 25.76
C TYR A 237 29.30 14.72 24.23
N THR A 238 30.46 14.81 23.58
CA THR A 238 30.64 14.81 22.11
C THR A 238 30.81 13.42 21.52
N GLY A 239 30.69 12.35 22.31
CA GLY A 239 30.94 10.99 21.78
C GLY A 239 32.38 10.74 21.34
N GLY A 240 33.34 11.53 21.84
CA GLY A 240 34.76 11.42 21.48
C GLY A 240 35.13 12.03 20.13
N ASP A 241 34.31 12.95 19.61
CA ASP A 241 34.56 13.64 18.35
C ASP A 241 35.46 14.86 18.55
N ALA A 242 36.69 14.77 18.02
CA ALA A 242 37.72 15.76 18.25
C ALA A 242 37.39 17.14 17.66
N ASP A 243 36.66 17.20 16.55
CA ASP A 243 36.30 18.44 15.87
C ASP A 243 35.20 19.17 16.64
N GLU A 244 34.21 18.43 17.14
CA GLU A 244 33.14 18.95 17.99
C GLU A 244 33.69 19.40 19.36
N MET A 245 34.66 18.66 19.92
CA MET A 245 35.39 19.08 21.12
C MET A 245 36.17 20.38 20.90
N ASP A 246 36.84 20.56 19.76
CA ASP A 246 37.53 21.80 19.43
C ASP A 246 36.55 22.97 19.30
N SER A 247 35.46 22.77 18.57
CA SER A 247 34.39 23.76 18.41
C SER A 247 33.83 24.23 19.77
N LEU A 248 33.54 23.30 20.68
CA LEU A 248 33.07 23.63 22.03
C LEU A 248 34.15 24.26 22.90
N PHE A 249 35.40 23.79 22.83
CA PHE A 249 36.49 24.36 23.61
C PHE A 249 36.75 25.82 23.23
N ARG A 250 36.67 26.16 21.95
CA ARG A 250 36.78 27.55 21.43
C ARG A 250 35.68 28.48 21.92
N GLN A 251 34.52 27.93 22.30
CA GLN A 251 33.42 28.69 22.90
C GLN A 251 33.61 28.93 24.41
N SER A 252 34.55 28.22 25.05
CA SER A 252 34.81 28.33 26.48
C SER A 252 35.63 29.58 26.85
N LYS A 253 35.56 30.01 28.10
CA LYS A 253 36.43 31.07 28.65
C LYS A 253 37.87 30.62 28.94
N LEU A 254 38.21 29.34 28.72
CA LEU A 254 39.59 28.85 28.79
C LEU A 254 40.35 29.00 27.46
N TYR A 255 39.64 29.25 26.36
CA TYR A 255 40.24 29.45 25.05
C TYR A 255 41.28 30.57 25.05
N ARG A 256 42.44 30.29 24.44
CA ARG A 256 43.58 31.20 24.27
C ARG A 256 44.49 30.69 23.15
N GLU A 257 45.36 31.56 22.63
CA GLU A 257 46.28 31.31 21.49
C GLU A 257 47.07 29.98 21.58
N LYS A 258 47.39 29.51 22.80
CA LYS A 258 48.02 28.20 23.02
C LYS A 258 47.21 27.03 22.41
N TRP A 259 45.88 27.15 22.36
CA TRP A 259 44.96 26.15 21.80
C TRP A 259 45.01 26.07 20.27
N ASP A 260 45.49 27.12 19.59
CA ASP A 260 45.62 27.13 18.12
C ASP A 260 46.79 26.28 17.64
N ARG A 261 47.72 25.93 18.53
CA ARG A 261 48.77 24.96 18.26
C ARG A 261 48.18 23.55 18.09
N GLU A 262 48.31 23.02 16.87
CA GLU A 262 47.80 21.70 16.50
C GLU A 262 48.34 20.57 17.37
N ASP A 263 49.64 20.59 17.71
CA ASP A 263 50.27 19.57 18.56
C ASP A 263 49.67 19.53 19.97
N TYR A 264 49.37 20.69 20.55
CA TYR A 264 48.75 20.82 21.86
C TYR A 264 47.28 20.39 21.82
N ARG A 265 46.48 20.91 20.88
CA ARG A 265 45.06 20.57 20.73
C ARG A 265 44.87 19.07 20.57
N THR A 266 45.56 18.46 19.61
CA THR A 266 45.44 17.03 19.30
C THR A 266 45.83 16.16 20.49
N SER A 267 46.93 16.48 21.19
CA SER A 267 47.33 15.71 22.36
C SER A 267 46.31 15.80 23.50
N THR A 268 45.74 16.98 23.77
CA THR A 268 44.77 17.19 24.84
C THR A 268 43.42 16.51 24.54
N THR A 269 42.95 16.57 23.29
CA THR A 269 41.70 15.91 22.88
C THR A 269 41.84 14.39 22.87
N GLU A 270 42.91 13.83 22.31
CA GLU A 270 43.14 12.38 22.30
C GLU A 270 43.27 11.79 23.70
N ASN A 271 43.98 12.48 24.61
CA ASN A 271 44.11 12.05 26.00
C ASN A 271 42.75 12.04 26.71
N ALA A 272 41.89 13.02 26.43
CA ALA A 272 40.54 13.07 26.96
C ALA A 272 39.65 11.93 26.43
N ILE A 273 39.71 11.66 25.13
CA ILE A 273 38.97 10.56 24.49
C ILE A 273 39.39 9.20 25.06
N LYS A 274 40.70 8.96 25.20
CA LYS A 274 41.24 7.74 25.82
C LYS A 274 40.76 7.57 27.26
N GLY A 275 40.64 8.68 28.00
CA GLY A 275 40.13 8.71 29.37
C GLY A 275 38.65 8.35 29.53
N CYS A 276 37.86 8.34 28.46
CA CYS A 276 36.44 7.95 28.50
C CYS A 276 36.22 6.43 28.49
N HIS A 277 37.24 5.61 28.22
CA HIS A 277 37.14 4.14 28.19
C HIS A 277 35.97 3.59 27.34
N GLY A 278 35.61 4.29 26.26
CA GLY A 278 34.50 3.90 25.37
C GLY A 278 33.09 4.20 25.91
N GLN A 279 32.96 4.90 27.04
CA GLN A 279 31.67 5.33 27.59
C GLN A 279 31.39 6.79 27.24
N PHE A 280 30.29 7.05 26.53
CA PHE A 280 29.91 8.37 26.05
C PHE A 280 28.43 8.68 26.30
N TYR A 281 28.11 9.97 26.31
CA TYR A 281 26.76 10.49 26.32
C TYR A 281 26.03 10.17 25.01
N ARG A 282 24.81 9.62 25.09
CA ARG A 282 24.03 9.17 23.93
C ARG A 282 22.97 10.17 23.44
N GLY A 283 22.89 11.36 24.04
CA GLY A 283 21.75 12.27 23.87
C GLY A 283 21.72 13.12 22.59
N GLY A 284 22.84 13.29 21.87
CA GLY A 284 22.90 14.12 20.64
C GLY A 284 22.98 13.30 19.35
N LYS A 285 23.94 12.39 19.22
CA LYS A 285 24.37 11.86 17.91
C LYS A 285 23.42 10.93 17.14
N ASN A 286 22.35 10.44 17.76
CA ASN A 286 21.43 9.47 17.13
C ASN A 286 19.94 9.89 17.21
N LYS A 287 19.65 11.18 17.40
CA LYS A 287 18.27 11.69 17.48
C LYS A 287 17.64 11.73 16.08
N PRO A 288 16.54 10.98 15.81
CA PRO A 288 15.81 11.07 14.55
C PRO A 288 15.24 12.48 14.33
N ALA A 289 15.19 12.95 13.09
CA ALA A 289 14.69 14.28 12.73
C ALA A 289 13.24 14.57 13.18
N TYR A 290 12.46 13.54 13.49
CA TYR A 290 11.10 13.66 14.02
C TYR A 290 11.06 13.79 15.55
N ILE A 291 12.19 13.90 16.23
CA ILE A 291 12.29 14.08 17.68
C ILE A 291 13.04 15.38 17.95
N HIS A 292 12.50 16.22 18.81
CA HIS A 292 13.08 17.51 19.18
C HIS A 292 12.88 17.81 20.67
N TYR A 293 13.75 18.65 21.23
CA TYR A 293 13.56 19.18 22.58
C TYR A 293 12.57 20.35 22.55
N ASP A 294 11.58 20.35 23.45
CA ASP A 294 10.67 21.48 23.61
C ASP A 294 11.08 22.29 24.84
N ASP A 295 11.62 23.49 24.63
CA ASP A 295 12.10 24.38 25.69
C ASP A 295 11.05 24.76 26.73
N LYS A 296 9.79 24.90 26.30
CA LYS A 296 8.69 25.31 27.20
C LYS A 296 8.28 24.15 28.09
N ALA A 297 8.17 22.96 27.52
CA ALA A 297 7.81 21.74 28.24
C ALA A 297 9.00 21.08 28.94
N LYS A 298 10.23 21.55 28.67
CA LYS A 298 11.50 21.05 29.19
C LYS A 298 11.69 19.54 29.00
N ARG A 299 11.20 19.01 27.88
CA ARG A 299 11.26 17.57 27.57
C ARG A 299 11.30 17.33 26.07
N MET A 300 11.76 16.14 25.70
CA MET A 300 11.71 15.64 24.33
C MET A 300 10.25 15.41 23.88
N LYS A 301 9.99 15.71 22.61
CA LYS A 301 8.70 15.54 21.95
C LYS A 301 8.86 15.00 20.54
N VAL A 302 7.81 14.31 20.09
CA VAL A 302 7.67 13.82 18.72
C VAL A 302 7.04 14.90 17.84
N ASN A 303 7.62 15.13 16.67
CA ASN A 303 7.01 15.91 15.60
C ASN A 303 6.22 14.95 14.70
N CYS A 304 4.90 14.88 14.92
CA CYS A 304 4.01 13.93 14.26
C CYS A 304 4.07 14.00 12.71
N PRO A 305 4.03 15.18 12.06
CA PRO A 305 4.20 15.29 10.61
C PRO A 305 5.53 14.73 10.10
N LEU A 306 6.64 15.00 10.79
CA LEU A 306 7.96 14.50 10.39
C LEU A 306 8.07 12.99 10.57
N LEU A 307 7.49 12.43 11.64
CA LEU A 307 7.44 10.98 11.83
C LEU A 307 6.58 10.32 10.76
N ALA A 308 5.41 10.90 10.43
CA ALA A 308 4.57 10.40 9.34
C ALA A 308 5.30 10.41 7.99
N ARG A 309 6.08 11.48 7.70
CA ARG A 309 6.95 11.53 6.51
C ARG A 309 8.02 10.44 6.55
N HIS A 310 8.72 10.28 7.67
CA HIS A 310 9.74 9.25 7.81
C HIS A 310 9.16 7.85 7.57
N ILE A 311 7.97 7.55 8.10
CA ILE A 311 7.29 6.27 7.86
C ILE A 311 6.95 6.10 6.37
N ARG A 312 6.50 7.14 5.65
CA ARG A 312 6.26 7.04 4.19
C ARG A 312 7.50 6.68 3.39
N GLU A 313 8.66 7.16 3.83
CA GLU A 313 9.93 6.99 3.13
C GLU A 313 10.58 5.64 3.44
N ASN A 314 10.29 5.06 4.61
CA ASN A 314 10.98 3.88 5.12
C ASN A 314 10.07 2.64 5.29
N LEU A 315 8.74 2.80 5.21
CA LEU A 315 7.78 1.70 5.27
C LEU A 315 6.97 1.63 3.98
N HIS A 316 6.99 0.46 3.34
CA HIS A 316 6.12 0.16 2.21
C HIS A 316 4.76 -0.30 2.72
N TYR A 317 3.75 0.56 2.62
CA TYR A 317 2.36 0.22 2.94
C TYR A 317 1.43 0.71 1.84
N ILE A 318 0.25 0.11 1.76
CA ILE A 318 -0.83 0.52 0.86
C ILE A 318 -2.16 0.54 1.63
N PHE A 319 -2.94 1.60 1.38
CA PHE A 319 -4.32 1.68 1.82
C PHE A 319 -5.22 1.32 0.64
N VAL A 320 -6.09 0.34 0.80
CA VAL A 320 -6.97 -0.15 -0.26
C VAL A 320 -8.40 0.20 0.11
N ARG A 321 -9.07 0.97 -0.75
CA ARG A 321 -10.51 1.22 -0.57
C ARG A 321 -11.27 -0.04 -0.90
N ASP A 322 -11.97 -0.56 0.10
CA ASP A 322 -12.82 -1.73 -0.05
C ASP A 322 -14.29 -1.29 -0.09
N SER A 323 -14.84 -1.26 -1.30
CA SER A 323 -16.25 -0.95 -1.55
C SER A 323 -17.19 -1.96 -0.88
N ALA A 324 -16.73 -3.17 -0.59
CA ALA A 324 -17.53 -4.21 0.03
C ALA A 324 -17.81 -3.96 1.51
N ARG A 325 -16.82 -3.43 2.24
CA ARG A 325 -16.88 -3.23 3.69
C ARG A 325 -17.10 -1.76 4.09
N GLY A 326 -17.15 -0.85 3.12
CA GLY A 326 -17.26 0.59 3.37
C GLY A 326 -16.05 1.18 4.10
N GLY A 327 -14.93 0.45 4.13
CA GLY A 327 -13.74 0.76 4.91
C GLY A 327 -12.45 0.75 4.08
N VAL A 328 -11.36 1.12 4.72
CA VAL A 328 -10.03 1.10 4.11
C VAL A 328 -9.24 -0.06 4.70
N LEU A 329 -8.90 -1.05 3.86
CA LEU A 329 -7.98 -2.11 4.22
C LEU A 329 -6.56 -1.56 4.21
N ARG A 330 -5.73 -2.01 5.15
CA ARG A 330 -4.33 -1.59 5.25
C ARG A 330 -3.43 -2.78 5.02
N TYR A 331 -2.49 -2.64 4.12
CA TYR A 331 -1.47 -3.65 3.93
C TYR A 331 -0.09 -3.06 4.17
N VAL A 332 0.73 -3.80 4.90
CA VAL A 332 2.15 -3.49 5.08
C VAL A 332 2.95 -4.57 4.35
N TYR A 333 3.96 -4.14 3.61
CA TYR A 333 4.87 -5.04 2.92
C TYR A 333 5.92 -5.55 3.89
N GLU A 334 5.94 -6.86 4.10
CA GLU A 334 6.91 -7.55 4.96
C GLU A 334 7.20 -8.94 4.40
N ASP A 335 8.45 -9.38 4.53
CA ASP A 335 8.92 -10.70 4.12
C ASP A 335 8.47 -11.11 2.70
N GLY A 336 8.50 -10.15 1.77
CA GLY A 336 8.22 -10.38 0.35
C GLY A 336 6.75 -10.30 -0.07
N CYS A 337 5.81 -9.95 0.82
CA CYS A 337 4.40 -9.83 0.47
C CYS A 337 3.64 -8.78 1.30
N TYR A 338 2.46 -8.38 0.82
CA TYR A 338 1.56 -7.46 1.53
C TYR A 338 0.67 -8.19 2.53
N ARG A 339 0.83 -7.89 3.81
CA ARG A 339 0.07 -8.47 4.92
C ARG A 339 -1.02 -7.52 5.38
N LEU A 340 -2.22 -8.05 5.62
CA LEU A 340 -3.35 -7.24 6.12
C LEU A 340 -3.11 -6.85 7.58
N TYR A 341 -3.14 -5.56 7.85
CA TYR A 341 -2.88 -4.98 9.17
C TYR A 341 -4.16 -4.35 9.75
N ALA A 342 -4.40 -4.60 11.03
CA ALA A 342 -5.36 -3.84 11.81
C ALA A 342 -4.77 -2.47 12.21
N ASP A 343 -5.64 -1.50 12.54
CA ASP A 343 -5.24 -0.15 12.96
C ASP A 343 -4.20 -0.20 14.09
N ASP A 344 -4.40 -1.08 15.06
CA ASP A 344 -3.52 -1.19 16.23
C ASP A 344 -2.14 -1.80 15.89
N MET A 345 -2.03 -2.59 14.82
CA MET A 345 -0.73 -3.08 14.35
C MET A 345 0.09 -1.93 13.73
N ILE A 346 -0.54 -1.05 12.94
CA ILE A 346 0.14 0.14 12.40
C ILE A 346 0.52 1.09 13.53
N LYS A 347 -0.36 1.29 14.51
CA LYS A 347 -0.01 2.05 15.73
C LYS A 347 1.14 1.40 16.49
N GLY A 348 1.24 0.07 16.49
CA GLY A 348 2.41 -0.67 17.01
C GLY A 348 3.70 -0.30 16.29
N ILE A 349 3.69 -0.25 14.96
CA ILE A 349 4.84 0.21 14.17
C ILE A 349 5.22 1.65 14.54
N ILE A 350 4.24 2.56 14.61
CA ILE A 350 4.47 3.96 14.99
C ILE A 350 5.09 4.06 16.39
N LYS A 351 4.59 3.28 17.35
CA LYS A 351 5.19 3.18 18.70
C LYS A 351 6.64 2.76 18.62
N ASN A 352 6.96 1.72 17.85
CA ASN A 352 8.33 1.22 17.72
C ASN A 352 9.29 2.29 17.18
N TYR A 353 8.87 3.14 16.22
CA TYR A 353 9.70 4.26 15.76
C TYR A 353 10.02 5.29 16.86
N ILE A 354 9.11 5.46 17.83
CA ILE A 354 9.30 6.39 18.96
C ILE A 354 10.15 5.72 20.05
N THR A 355 9.79 4.51 20.46
CA THR A 355 10.45 3.78 21.56
C THR A 355 11.84 3.27 21.19
N ALA A 356 12.14 3.07 19.90
CA ALA A 356 13.49 2.78 19.43
C ALA A 356 14.49 3.89 19.76
N PHE A 357 14.01 5.14 19.91
CA PHE A 357 14.82 6.24 20.42
C PHE A 357 14.74 6.32 21.95
N ASP A 358 13.54 6.50 22.51
CA ASP A 358 13.33 6.61 23.95
C ASP A 358 11.89 6.21 24.30
N GLU A 359 11.72 5.22 25.16
CA GLU A 359 10.40 4.77 25.61
C GLU A 359 9.67 5.83 26.45
N SER A 360 10.42 6.66 27.19
CA SER A 360 9.86 7.63 28.15
C SER A 360 9.10 8.80 27.50
N ILE A 361 9.32 9.03 26.20
CA ILE A 361 8.69 10.11 25.44
C ILE A 361 7.41 9.66 24.73
N LEU A 362 7.07 8.37 24.78
CA LEU A 362 5.92 7.81 24.10
C LEU A 362 4.60 8.38 24.64
N LEU A 363 3.82 9.02 23.76
CA LEU A 363 2.46 9.47 24.08
C LEU A 363 1.48 8.93 23.04
N MET A 364 0.39 8.30 23.52
CA MET A 364 -0.63 7.73 22.63
C MET A 364 -1.31 8.77 21.73
N ARG A 365 -1.37 10.03 22.17
CA ARG A 365 -1.89 11.12 21.34
C ARG A 365 -1.04 11.32 20.07
N ASP A 366 0.29 11.22 20.20
CA ASP A 366 1.23 11.42 19.10
C ASP A 366 1.12 10.22 18.13
N VAL A 367 1.00 9.00 18.67
CA VAL A 367 0.73 7.78 17.87
C VAL A 367 -0.57 7.90 17.07
N ASN A 368 -1.66 8.35 17.70
CA ASN A 368 -2.95 8.50 17.04
C ASN A 368 -2.94 9.62 16.00
N GLU A 369 -2.23 10.73 16.26
CA GLU A 369 -2.05 11.82 15.30
C GLU A 369 -1.27 11.34 14.07
N VAL A 370 -0.13 10.68 14.26
CA VAL A 370 0.67 10.12 13.16
C VAL A 370 -0.14 9.12 12.34
N PHE A 371 -0.89 8.23 13.00
CA PHE A 371 -1.79 7.30 12.31
C PHE A 371 -2.85 8.04 11.49
N GLY A 372 -3.46 9.09 12.05
CA GLY A 372 -4.43 9.92 11.35
C GLY A 372 -3.84 10.64 10.12
N ILE A 373 -2.61 11.14 10.22
CA ILE A 373 -1.88 11.76 9.10
C ILE A 373 -1.62 10.73 7.99
N ILE A 374 -1.15 9.54 8.34
CA ILE A 374 -0.86 8.47 7.36
C ILE A 374 -2.16 7.93 6.73
N ALA A 375 -3.20 7.69 7.52
CA ALA A 375 -4.47 7.11 7.04
C ALA A 375 -5.30 8.08 6.17
N THR A 376 -4.96 9.37 6.16
CA THR A 376 -5.61 10.40 5.34
C THR A 376 -4.82 10.76 4.08
N ASP A 377 -3.72 10.06 3.80
CA ASP A 377 -2.98 10.24 2.55
C ASP A 377 -3.83 9.89 1.33
N LEU A 378 -3.69 10.66 0.25
CA LEU A 378 -4.47 10.49 -0.99
C LEU A 378 -4.06 9.26 -1.82
N LYS A 379 -3.08 8.45 -1.37
CA LYS A 379 -2.54 7.30 -2.09
C LYS A 379 -3.30 6.02 -1.75
N PHE A 380 -4.47 5.83 -2.37
CA PHE A 380 -5.26 4.59 -2.23
C PHE A 380 -5.10 3.66 -3.44
N GLY A 381 -4.88 2.37 -3.16
CA GLY A 381 -5.04 1.28 -4.13
C GLY A 381 -6.49 0.81 -4.25
N THR A 382 -6.78 0.03 -5.28
CA THR A 382 -8.05 -0.68 -5.44
C THR A 382 -7.86 -2.17 -5.20
N ASN A 383 -8.87 -2.84 -4.63
CA ASN A 383 -8.79 -4.26 -4.32
C ASN A 383 -8.51 -5.11 -5.58
N ASP A 384 -8.98 -4.67 -6.75
CA ASP A 384 -8.74 -5.37 -8.02
C ASP A 384 -7.30 -5.40 -8.50
N LYS A 385 -6.43 -4.53 -7.97
CA LYS A 385 -4.98 -4.56 -8.26
C LYS A 385 -4.22 -5.59 -7.43
N LEU A 386 -4.79 -6.05 -6.31
CA LEU A 386 -4.16 -7.07 -5.47
C LEU A 386 -4.23 -8.43 -6.18
N ASN A 387 -3.09 -9.13 -6.24
CA ASN A 387 -2.95 -10.44 -6.90
C ASN A 387 -3.45 -10.45 -8.36
N ALA A 388 -3.34 -9.32 -9.05
CA ALA A 388 -3.93 -9.14 -10.39
C ALA A 388 -3.08 -9.73 -11.53
N ASP A 389 -1.78 -9.86 -11.30
CA ASP A 389 -0.83 -10.36 -12.28
C ASP A 389 -0.87 -11.89 -12.32
N GLU A 390 -1.37 -12.44 -13.42
CA GLU A 390 -1.52 -13.88 -13.66
C GLU A 390 -0.19 -14.54 -14.07
N ASP A 391 0.84 -13.77 -14.41
CA ASP A 391 2.16 -14.28 -14.82
C ASP A 391 3.09 -14.54 -13.63
N ILE A 392 2.61 -14.38 -12.39
CA ILE A 392 3.45 -14.54 -11.19
C ILE A 392 2.88 -15.51 -10.16
N ILE A 393 3.80 -16.13 -9.42
CA ILE A 393 3.54 -16.83 -8.15
C ILE A 393 4.56 -16.33 -7.13
N ASN A 394 4.10 -15.85 -5.98
CA ASN A 394 4.97 -15.37 -4.91
C ASN A 394 5.32 -16.52 -3.96
N PHE A 395 6.59 -16.88 -3.88
CA PHE A 395 7.17 -17.90 -2.99
C PHE A 395 7.94 -17.25 -1.84
N GLN A 396 8.40 -18.05 -0.87
CA GLN A 396 9.20 -17.54 0.25
C GLN A 396 10.57 -17.02 -0.17
N ASN A 397 11.15 -17.57 -1.24
CA ASN A 397 12.46 -17.17 -1.75
C ASN A 397 12.43 -16.21 -2.95
N GLY A 398 11.25 -15.79 -3.42
CA GLY A 398 11.13 -14.82 -4.51
C GLY A 398 9.81 -14.87 -5.26
N ILE A 399 9.73 -14.12 -6.36
CA ILE A 399 8.56 -14.04 -7.24
C ILE A 399 8.87 -14.82 -8.51
N LEU A 400 8.24 -15.97 -8.69
CA LEU A 400 8.37 -16.76 -9.91
C LEU A 400 7.54 -16.11 -11.02
N ARG A 401 8.17 -15.80 -12.15
CA ARG A 401 7.47 -15.44 -13.38
C ARG A 401 7.19 -16.69 -14.22
N LEU A 402 5.93 -16.91 -14.62
CA LEU A 402 5.50 -18.14 -15.29
C LEU A 402 5.87 -18.19 -16.78
N SER A 403 5.94 -17.03 -17.44
CA SER A 403 6.26 -16.92 -18.86
C SER A 403 7.66 -17.43 -19.21
N ASP A 404 8.66 -17.19 -18.34
CA ASP A 404 10.05 -17.62 -18.53
C ASP A 404 10.58 -18.56 -17.43
N MET A 405 9.76 -18.86 -16.41
CA MET A 405 10.11 -19.65 -15.22
C MET A 405 11.26 -19.07 -14.39
N LYS A 406 11.50 -17.75 -14.49
CA LYS A 406 12.56 -17.08 -13.76
C LYS A 406 12.09 -16.65 -12.36
N LEU A 407 12.88 -16.97 -11.35
CA LEU A 407 12.70 -16.45 -9.99
C LEU A 407 13.31 -15.03 -9.90
N LEU A 408 12.48 -14.07 -9.53
CA LEU A 408 12.85 -12.66 -9.34
C LEU A 408 12.95 -12.34 -7.85
N PRO A 409 13.78 -11.36 -7.46
CA PRO A 409 13.76 -10.87 -6.09
C PRO A 409 12.39 -10.29 -5.76
N HIS A 410 12.02 -10.38 -4.48
CA HIS A 410 10.82 -9.72 -3.97
C HIS A 410 10.88 -8.21 -4.19
N SER A 411 9.73 -7.62 -4.52
CA SER A 411 9.59 -6.18 -4.69
C SER A 411 8.26 -5.70 -4.11
N PRO A 412 8.23 -4.57 -3.36
CA PRO A 412 6.99 -3.93 -2.91
C PRO A 412 6.16 -3.36 -4.07
N GLU A 413 6.71 -3.27 -5.28
CA GLU A 413 5.93 -2.89 -6.47
C GLU A 413 4.95 -3.98 -6.90
N VAL A 414 5.19 -5.24 -6.50
CA VAL A 414 4.30 -6.37 -6.77
C VAL A 414 3.26 -6.49 -5.66
N LEU A 415 2.02 -6.15 -6.01
CA LEU A 415 0.88 -6.11 -5.07
C LEU A 415 0.31 -7.52 -4.77
N SER A 416 1.15 -8.41 -4.24
CA SER A 416 0.76 -9.78 -3.83
C SER A 416 0.42 -9.85 -2.35
N THR A 417 -0.76 -10.37 -2.00
CA THR A 417 -1.16 -10.70 -0.63
C THR A 417 -1.11 -12.19 -0.34
N ILE A 418 -0.90 -13.00 -1.37
CA ILE A 418 -0.70 -14.45 -1.28
C ILE A 418 0.80 -14.71 -1.44
N GLN A 419 1.36 -15.54 -0.56
CA GLN A 419 2.73 -16.04 -0.64
C GLN A 419 2.70 -17.51 -0.26
N ILE A 420 3.16 -18.37 -1.16
CA ILE A 420 3.20 -19.81 -0.96
C ILE A 420 4.36 -20.11 0.00
N PRO A 421 4.14 -20.83 1.12
CA PRO A 421 5.09 -21.03 2.21
C PRO A 421 6.15 -22.10 1.90
N CYS A 422 6.80 -21.97 0.75
CA CYS A 422 7.82 -22.88 0.24
C CYS A 422 8.78 -22.15 -0.70
N ASP A 423 9.91 -22.79 -1.01
CA ASP A 423 10.93 -22.25 -1.89
C ASP A 423 10.76 -22.81 -3.31
N TRP A 424 10.86 -21.92 -4.31
CA TRP A 424 11.01 -22.35 -5.69
C TRP A 424 12.47 -22.70 -5.98
N LEU A 425 12.78 -23.99 -6.10
CA LEU A 425 14.14 -24.48 -6.35
C LEU A 425 14.54 -24.45 -7.84
N GLY A 426 13.59 -24.27 -8.76
CA GLY A 426 13.84 -24.27 -10.20
C GLY A 426 14.07 -25.66 -10.81
N GLU A 427 14.38 -26.66 -10.00
CA GLU A 427 14.59 -28.05 -10.40
C GLU A 427 13.70 -29.02 -9.61
N PRO A 428 13.46 -30.24 -10.12
CA PRO A 428 12.70 -31.26 -9.40
C PRO A 428 13.40 -31.66 -8.10
N ASN A 429 12.64 -31.74 -7.01
CA ASN A 429 13.07 -32.28 -5.73
C ASN A 429 12.27 -33.57 -5.43
N PRO A 430 12.87 -34.67 -4.92
CA PRO A 430 12.13 -35.90 -4.65
C PRO A 430 10.98 -35.71 -3.67
N THR A 431 9.83 -36.33 -3.99
CA THR A 431 8.61 -36.29 -3.19
C THR A 431 8.06 -37.70 -2.94
N PRO A 432 8.84 -38.63 -2.34
CA PRO A 432 8.46 -40.05 -2.25
C PRO A 432 7.15 -40.30 -1.49
N VAL A 433 6.83 -39.50 -0.47
CA VAL A 433 5.57 -39.62 0.28
C VAL A 433 4.41 -39.16 -0.58
N PHE A 434 4.53 -38.00 -1.21
CA PHE A 434 3.50 -37.46 -2.10
C PHE A 434 3.29 -38.35 -3.33
N ASP A 435 4.35 -38.91 -3.91
CA ASP A 435 4.27 -39.76 -5.10
C ASP A 435 3.56 -41.07 -4.81
N ARG A 436 3.84 -41.65 -3.64
CA ARG A 436 3.11 -42.82 -3.15
C ARG A 436 1.64 -42.48 -2.91
N PHE A 437 1.38 -41.35 -2.26
CA PHE A 437 0.02 -40.87 -2.01
C PHE A 437 -0.78 -40.65 -3.30
N MET A 438 -0.20 -39.99 -4.30
CA MET A 438 -0.85 -39.74 -5.59
C MET A 438 -1.13 -41.05 -6.33
N LYS A 439 -0.21 -42.03 -6.31
CA LYS A 439 -0.45 -43.37 -6.86
C LYS A 439 -1.60 -44.08 -6.17
N ASP A 440 -1.65 -44.05 -4.84
CA ASP A 440 -2.73 -44.67 -4.07
C ASP A 440 -4.08 -43.99 -4.36
N LEU A 441 -4.11 -42.65 -4.39
CA LEU A 441 -5.31 -41.85 -4.66
C LEU A 441 -5.88 -42.08 -6.06
N THR A 442 -5.01 -42.10 -7.07
CA THR A 442 -5.38 -42.18 -8.51
C THR A 442 -5.45 -43.60 -9.04
N GLY A 443 -4.99 -44.60 -8.28
CA GLY A 443 -4.80 -45.96 -8.80
C GLY A 443 -3.64 -46.08 -9.79
N SER A 444 -2.63 -45.21 -9.66
CA SER A 444 -1.52 -45.07 -10.61
C SER A 444 -1.92 -44.63 -12.01
N ASP A 445 -3.11 -44.02 -12.17
CA ASP A 445 -3.50 -43.37 -13.42
C ASP A 445 -2.77 -42.03 -13.55
N MET A 446 -1.71 -42.01 -14.36
CA MET A 446 -0.87 -40.84 -14.59
C MET A 446 -1.64 -39.66 -15.21
N SER A 447 -2.71 -39.93 -15.97
CA SER A 447 -3.52 -38.86 -16.59
C SER A 447 -4.35 -38.12 -15.54
N VAL A 448 -4.92 -38.86 -14.58
CA VAL A 448 -5.64 -38.30 -13.43
C VAL A 448 -4.68 -37.61 -12.48
N GLU A 449 -3.49 -38.18 -12.24
CA GLU A 449 -2.43 -37.54 -11.45
C GLU A 449 -2.05 -36.18 -12.04
N ASN A 450 -1.83 -36.11 -13.35
CA ASN A 450 -1.53 -34.87 -14.04
C ASN A 450 -2.67 -33.84 -13.90
N LEU A 451 -3.93 -34.24 -14.12
CA LEU A 451 -5.08 -33.33 -13.94
C LEU A 451 -5.14 -32.74 -12.52
N LEU A 452 -4.88 -33.55 -11.49
CA LEU A 452 -4.87 -33.09 -10.09
C LEU A 452 -3.72 -32.12 -9.82
N LEU A 453 -2.53 -32.36 -10.41
CA LEU A 453 -1.39 -31.44 -10.35
C LEU A 453 -1.67 -30.13 -11.08
N GLU A 454 -2.29 -30.18 -12.26
CA GLU A 454 -2.73 -29.00 -13.01
C GLU A 454 -3.70 -28.16 -12.17
N PHE A 455 -4.69 -28.79 -11.53
CA PHE A 455 -5.68 -28.10 -10.69
C PHE A 455 -5.04 -27.49 -9.44
N MET A 456 -4.12 -28.22 -8.80
CA MET A 456 -3.34 -27.70 -7.67
C MET A 456 -2.49 -26.51 -8.09
N GLY A 457 -1.77 -26.60 -9.21
CA GLY A 457 -0.97 -25.50 -9.75
C GLY A 457 -1.82 -24.28 -10.05
N ALA A 458 -2.98 -24.48 -10.70
CA ALA A 458 -3.96 -23.43 -10.91
C ALA A 458 -4.34 -22.78 -9.57
N ALA A 459 -4.75 -23.55 -8.57
CA ALA A 459 -5.11 -23.02 -7.25
C ALA A 459 -4.01 -22.15 -6.63
N LEU A 460 -2.74 -22.58 -6.70
CA LEU A 460 -1.58 -21.86 -6.14
C LEU A 460 -1.15 -20.61 -6.93
N SER A 461 -1.65 -20.42 -8.15
CA SER A 461 -1.33 -19.27 -9.01
C SER A 461 -2.36 -18.15 -8.94
N ASN A 462 -2.09 -17.03 -9.62
CA ASN A 462 -3.06 -15.95 -9.81
C ASN A 462 -3.98 -16.14 -11.03
N VAL A 463 -3.82 -17.22 -11.82
CA VAL A 463 -4.64 -17.48 -13.02
C VAL A 463 -6.12 -17.48 -12.66
N LYS A 464 -6.91 -16.62 -13.29
CA LYS A 464 -8.32 -16.44 -12.90
C LYS A 464 -9.12 -17.71 -13.20
N GLY A 465 -9.83 -18.24 -12.22
CA GLY A 465 -10.55 -19.52 -12.35
C GLY A 465 -11.60 -19.52 -13.47
N HIS A 466 -12.25 -18.39 -13.72
CA HIS A 466 -13.20 -18.27 -14.82
C HIS A 466 -12.59 -18.34 -16.23
N ARG A 467 -11.26 -18.21 -16.37
CA ARG A 467 -10.58 -18.48 -17.66
C ARG A 467 -10.52 -19.97 -17.94
N LEU A 468 -10.37 -20.76 -16.87
CA LEU A 468 -10.33 -22.22 -16.93
C LEU A 468 -11.73 -22.83 -17.08
N LYS A 469 -12.79 -22.13 -16.62
CA LYS A 469 -14.20 -22.54 -16.68
C LYS A 469 -14.50 -23.94 -16.12
N LYS A 470 -13.69 -24.41 -15.17
CA LYS A 470 -13.83 -25.73 -14.53
C LYS A 470 -13.80 -25.64 -13.00
N SER A 471 -14.27 -26.69 -12.37
CA SER A 471 -14.28 -26.99 -10.94
C SER A 471 -13.92 -28.45 -10.74
N LEU A 472 -13.33 -28.79 -9.60
CA LEU A 472 -12.89 -30.15 -9.29
C LEU A 472 -13.82 -30.82 -8.29
N PHE A 473 -14.37 -31.97 -8.67
CA PHE A 473 -15.22 -32.81 -7.83
C PHE A 473 -14.50 -34.13 -7.59
N MET A 474 -13.95 -34.32 -6.40
CA MET A 474 -13.36 -35.59 -5.99
C MET A 474 -14.43 -36.44 -5.32
N VAL A 475 -14.78 -37.59 -5.92
CA VAL A 475 -15.93 -38.40 -5.51
C VAL A 475 -15.47 -39.81 -5.13
N GLY A 476 -15.88 -40.31 -3.97
CA GLY A 476 -15.63 -41.69 -3.58
C GLY A 476 -15.83 -41.90 -2.09
N LYS A 477 -15.79 -43.15 -1.62
CA LYS A 477 -15.99 -43.50 -0.20
C LYS A 477 -15.05 -42.76 0.75
N GLY A 478 -15.34 -42.78 2.05
CA GLY A 478 -14.42 -42.29 3.08
C GLY A 478 -13.06 -42.98 3.00
N ASP A 479 -12.05 -42.34 3.60
CA ASP A 479 -10.69 -42.89 3.77
C ASP A 479 -9.91 -43.15 2.47
N THR A 480 -10.21 -42.43 1.39
CA THR A 480 -9.48 -42.53 0.10
C THR A 480 -8.41 -41.46 -0.10
N GLY A 481 -8.21 -40.54 0.86
CA GLY A 481 -7.21 -39.46 0.76
C GLY A 481 -7.66 -38.16 0.08
N LYS A 482 -8.91 -38.05 -0.39
CA LYS A 482 -9.45 -36.84 -1.05
C LYS A 482 -9.21 -35.55 -0.26
N SER A 483 -9.61 -35.57 1.02
CA SER A 483 -9.50 -34.43 1.93
C SER A 483 -8.04 -34.09 2.26
N GLN A 484 -7.13 -35.07 2.18
CA GLN A 484 -5.69 -34.84 2.42
C GLN A 484 -5.06 -34.04 1.27
N LEU A 485 -5.41 -34.34 0.01
CA LEU A 485 -4.93 -33.57 -1.15
C LEU A 485 -5.42 -32.12 -1.12
N LYS A 486 -6.72 -31.93 -0.87
CA LYS A 486 -7.31 -30.59 -0.73
C LYS A 486 -6.69 -29.84 0.45
N GLY A 487 -6.53 -30.51 1.60
CA GLY A 487 -5.89 -29.93 2.78
C GLY A 487 -4.43 -29.53 2.54
N LEU A 488 -3.68 -30.26 1.71
CA LEU A 488 -2.34 -29.86 1.30
C LEU A 488 -2.36 -28.58 0.46
N ALA A 489 -3.24 -28.48 -0.53
CA ALA A 489 -3.40 -27.28 -1.34
C ALA A 489 -3.82 -26.06 -0.48
N GLU A 490 -4.75 -26.24 0.47
CA GLU A 490 -5.17 -25.20 1.42
C GLU A 490 -4.04 -24.75 2.33
N ARG A 491 -3.22 -25.69 2.83
CA ARG A 491 -2.05 -25.39 3.67
C ARG A 491 -0.99 -24.60 2.90
N LEU A 492 -0.78 -24.92 1.62
CA LEU A 492 0.11 -24.18 0.73
C LEU A 492 -0.45 -22.79 0.35
N LEU A 493 -1.77 -22.65 0.22
CA LEU A 493 -2.39 -21.33 -0.02
C LEU A 493 -2.34 -20.42 1.21
N GLY A 494 -2.35 -21.00 2.40
CA GLY A 494 -2.36 -20.27 3.66
C GLY A 494 -3.75 -19.76 4.07
N ASN A 495 -3.88 -19.49 5.36
CA ASN A 495 -5.14 -19.07 5.98
C ASN A 495 -5.66 -17.77 5.38
N GLY A 496 -6.99 -17.68 5.20
CA GLY A 496 -7.67 -16.51 4.64
C GLY A 496 -7.79 -16.51 3.12
N ASN A 497 -7.03 -17.36 2.42
CA ASN A 497 -7.06 -17.51 0.96
C ASN A 497 -8.01 -18.63 0.49
N PHE A 498 -8.56 -19.43 1.40
CA PHE A 498 -9.55 -20.46 1.07
C PHE A 498 -10.75 -20.42 2.02
N ILE A 499 -11.85 -21.04 1.62
CA ILE A 499 -13.05 -21.19 2.45
C ILE A 499 -13.71 -22.56 2.23
N GLY A 500 -14.06 -23.22 3.34
CA GLY A 500 -14.95 -24.37 3.34
C GLY A 500 -16.40 -23.91 3.17
N ILE A 501 -17.04 -24.30 2.07
CA ILE A 501 -18.43 -23.94 1.77
C ILE A 501 -19.03 -25.00 0.84
N ASP A 502 -20.29 -25.37 1.06
CA ASP A 502 -21.02 -26.32 0.20
C ASP A 502 -21.77 -25.61 -0.95
N LEU A 503 -22.16 -26.36 -1.99
CA LEU A 503 -22.89 -25.79 -3.15
C LEU A 503 -24.17 -25.05 -2.78
N LYS A 504 -24.97 -25.62 -1.86
CA LYS A 504 -26.21 -24.97 -1.38
C LYS A 504 -25.93 -23.66 -0.63
N GLU A 505 -24.82 -23.60 0.10
CA GLU A 505 -24.43 -22.40 0.83
C GLU A 505 -23.97 -21.31 -0.12
N ILE A 506 -23.23 -21.66 -1.18
CA ILE A 506 -22.82 -20.72 -2.24
C ILE A 506 -24.04 -20.03 -2.87
N GLU A 507 -25.13 -20.77 -3.11
CA GLU A 507 -26.38 -20.24 -3.68
C GLU A 507 -27.23 -19.45 -2.66
N SER A 508 -26.83 -19.39 -1.38
CA SER A 508 -27.55 -18.65 -0.36
C SER A 508 -27.20 -17.15 -0.35
N ARG A 509 -28.10 -16.31 0.17
CA ARG A 509 -27.95 -14.84 0.21
C ARG A 509 -26.61 -14.35 0.79
N PHE A 510 -26.10 -14.99 1.84
CA PHE A 510 -24.86 -14.59 2.52
C PHE A 510 -23.65 -15.43 2.08
N GLY A 511 -23.85 -16.49 1.30
CA GLY A 511 -22.77 -17.38 0.85
C GLY A 511 -21.79 -16.70 -0.09
N THR A 512 -22.29 -15.85 -1.00
CA THR A 512 -21.46 -15.12 -1.98
C THR A 512 -20.46 -14.18 -1.31
N GLY A 513 -20.82 -13.58 -0.16
CA GLY A 513 -19.90 -12.76 0.63
C GLY A 513 -18.68 -13.53 1.13
N ASN A 514 -18.83 -14.83 1.44
CA ASN A 514 -17.72 -15.67 1.90
C ASN A 514 -16.68 -15.96 0.81
N LEU A 515 -17.07 -15.86 -0.47
CA LEU A 515 -16.18 -16.05 -1.63
C LEU A 515 -15.27 -14.84 -1.88
N TYR A 516 -15.60 -13.68 -1.31
CA TYR A 516 -14.85 -12.45 -1.53
C TYR A 516 -13.39 -12.59 -1.08
N ASN A 517 -12.47 -12.22 -1.97
CA ASN A 517 -11.02 -12.36 -1.78
C ASN A 517 -10.55 -13.78 -1.42
N LYS A 518 -11.27 -14.83 -1.86
CA LYS A 518 -10.83 -16.22 -1.73
C LYS A 518 -10.29 -16.76 -3.05
N ARG A 519 -9.17 -17.46 -2.97
CA ARG A 519 -8.53 -18.14 -4.09
C ARG A 519 -9.11 -19.54 -4.32
N LEU A 520 -9.47 -20.25 -3.26
CA LEU A 520 -10.07 -21.58 -3.32
C LEU A 520 -11.34 -21.63 -2.48
N ALA A 521 -12.41 -22.19 -3.02
CA ALA A 521 -13.64 -22.42 -2.27
C ALA A 521 -14.12 -23.85 -2.47
N GLY A 522 -14.70 -24.43 -1.43
CA GLY A 522 -15.36 -25.72 -1.52
C GLY A 522 -15.09 -26.60 -0.31
N SER A 523 -15.86 -27.67 -0.22
CA SER A 523 -15.92 -28.51 0.98
C SER A 523 -14.97 -29.69 0.91
N SER A 524 -14.42 -30.08 2.06
CA SER A 524 -13.55 -31.25 2.19
C SER A 524 -14.33 -32.54 2.48
N ASP A 525 -15.62 -32.43 2.79
CA ASP A 525 -16.56 -33.55 2.90
C ASP A 525 -18.01 -33.04 2.73
N MET A 526 -18.42 -32.81 1.49
CA MET A 526 -19.76 -32.34 1.17
C MET A 526 -20.77 -33.46 1.36
N SER A 527 -21.79 -33.20 2.18
CA SER A 527 -22.91 -34.12 2.36
C SER A 527 -23.73 -34.26 1.08
N PHE A 528 -24.37 -35.42 0.91
CA PHE A 528 -25.32 -35.59 -0.19
C PHE A 528 -26.45 -34.55 -0.05
N MET A 529 -26.73 -33.85 -1.15
CA MET A 529 -27.74 -32.80 -1.19
C MET A 529 -28.41 -32.76 -2.56
N THR A 530 -29.64 -32.24 -2.57
CA THR A 530 -30.30 -31.78 -3.79
C THR A 530 -30.21 -30.25 -3.81
N VAL A 531 -29.74 -29.71 -4.93
CA VAL A 531 -29.68 -28.26 -5.19
C VAL A 531 -30.66 -27.96 -6.32
N GLY A 532 -31.46 -26.91 -6.18
CA GLY A 532 -32.40 -26.51 -7.24
C GLY A 532 -31.63 -26.00 -8.47
N GLU A 533 -31.34 -24.70 -8.47
CA GLU A 533 -30.52 -24.09 -9.52
C GLU A 533 -29.12 -23.76 -8.99
N LEU A 534 -28.09 -23.96 -9.83
CA LEU A 534 -26.70 -23.57 -9.58
C LEU A 534 -26.36 -22.25 -10.28
N ARG A 535 -27.11 -21.18 -9.99
CA ARG A 535 -26.95 -19.88 -10.68
C ARG A 535 -25.63 -19.20 -10.31
N ILE A 536 -25.36 -19.03 -9.02
CA ILE A 536 -24.14 -18.37 -8.52
C ILE A 536 -22.90 -19.16 -8.95
N PHE A 537 -22.95 -20.49 -8.87
CA PHE A 537 -21.86 -21.35 -9.33
C PHE A 537 -21.56 -21.15 -10.83
N LYS A 538 -22.61 -21.08 -11.68
CA LYS A 538 -22.47 -20.78 -13.12
C LYS A 538 -21.83 -19.41 -13.36
N GLN A 539 -22.26 -18.39 -12.60
CA GLN A 539 -21.74 -17.03 -12.69
C GLN A 539 -20.27 -16.94 -12.25
N CYS A 540 -19.91 -17.54 -11.12
CA CYS A 540 -18.55 -17.56 -10.59
C CYS A 540 -17.56 -18.24 -11.55
N THR A 541 -17.91 -19.42 -12.06
CA THR A 541 -17.08 -20.16 -13.02
C THR A 541 -17.08 -19.53 -14.42
N GLY A 542 -18.09 -18.73 -14.75
CA GLY A 542 -18.23 -18.00 -16.01
C GLY A 542 -17.52 -16.64 -16.04
N GLY A 543 -17.22 -16.07 -14.88
CA GLY A 543 -16.61 -14.74 -14.76
C GLY A 543 -17.62 -13.58 -14.72
N ASP A 544 -18.88 -13.89 -14.41
CA ASP A 544 -19.94 -12.88 -14.27
C ASP A 544 -19.80 -12.13 -12.94
N SER A 545 -20.33 -10.90 -12.90
CA SER A 545 -20.52 -10.15 -11.65
C SER A 545 -21.56 -10.86 -10.78
N ILE A 546 -21.24 -11.05 -9.50
CA ILE A 546 -22.17 -11.58 -8.49
C ILE A 546 -22.42 -10.53 -7.42
N PHE A 547 -23.66 -10.50 -6.93
CA PHE A 547 -24.04 -9.70 -5.77
C PHE A 547 -23.68 -10.44 -4.47
N ALA A 548 -23.06 -9.71 -3.55
CA ALA A 548 -22.71 -10.20 -2.24
C ALA A 548 -23.08 -9.23 -1.13
N GLU A 549 -23.41 -9.80 0.02
CA GLU A 549 -23.80 -9.06 1.21
C GLU A 549 -23.15 -9.73 2.43
N PHE A 550 -22.38 -8.96 3.20
CA PHE A 550 -21.98 -9.39 4.54
C PHE A 550 -23.14 -9.12 5.50
N LYS A 551 -23.35 -10.01 6.48
CA LYS A 551 -24.42 -9.86 7.47
C LYS A 551 -24.31 -8.51 8.18
N GLY A 552 -25.33 -7.66 8.03
CA GLY A 552 -25.39 -6.33 8.64
C GLY A 552 -24.56 -5.25 7.93
N GLN A 553 -24.11 -5.48 6.70
CA GLN A 553 -23.42 -4.50 5.86
C GLN A 553 -24.16 -4.28 4.54
N ASN A 554 -23.78 -3.23 3.81
CA ASN A 554 -24.34 -2.98 2.49
C ASN A 554 -23.91 -4.06 1.49
N GLY A 555 -24.79 -4.32 0.51
CA GLY A 555 -24.46 -5.19 -0.60
C GLY A 555 -23.48 -4.53 -1.59
N PHE A 556 -22.72 -5.36 -2.28
CA PHE A 556 -21.75 -4.95 -3.29
C PHE A 556 -21.65 -6.02 -4.38
N GLU A 557 -21.01 -5.67 -5.48
CA GLU A 557 -20.77 -6.58 -6.59
C GLU A 557 -19.28 -6.87 -6.76
N PHE A 558 -18.95 -8.10 -7.16
CA PHE A 558 -17.59 -8.48 -7.54
C PHE A 558 -17.58 -9.66 -8.50
N ILE A 559 -16.43 -9.90 -9.15
CA ILE A 559 -16.19 -11.10 -9.96
C ILE A 559 -15.35 -12.08 -9.15
N TYR A 560 -15.83 -13.30 -8.98
CA TYR A 560 -15.04 -14.36 -8.33
C TYR A 560 -13.87 -14.79 -9.25
N LYS A 561 -12.64 -14.67 -8.72
CA LYS A 561 -11.40 -14.99 -9.44
C LYS A 561 -10.82 -16.35 -9.04
N GLY A 562 -11.36 -16.99 -8.00
CA GLY A 562 -10.87 -18.26 -7.45
C GLY A 562 -11.38 -19.51 -8.19
N LEU A 563 -11.11 -20.67 -7.60
CA LEU A 563 -11.46 -22.00 -8.09
C LEU A 563 -12.37 -22.73 -7.10
N PHE A 564 -13.18 -23.65 -7.62
CA PHE A 564 -14.00 -24.52 -6.79
C PHE A 564 -13.45 -25.95 -6.71
N TRP A 565 -13.30 -26.47 -5.49
CA TRP A 565 -12.83 -27.82 -5.22
C TRP A 565 -13.67 -28.47 -4.12
N PHE A 566 -14.46 -29.48 -4.49
CA PHE A 566 -15.31 -30.23 -3.57
C PHE A 566 -14.85 -31.68 -3.45
N CYS A 567 -14.82 -32.19 -2.23
CA CYS A 567 -14.67 -33.61 -1.92
C CYS A 567 -15.99 -34.15 -1.39
N MET A 568 -16.45 -35.31 -1.87
CA MET A 568 -17.75 -35.87 -1.48
C MET A 568 -17.79 -37.39 -1.60
N ASN A 569 -18.71 -38.02 -0.86
CA ASN A 569 -18.98 -39.45 -0.95
C ASN A 569 -19.95 -39.80 -2.08
N ARG A 570 -20.92 -38.91 -2.34
CA ARG A 570 -21.94 -39.04 -3.38
C ARG A 570 -22.12 -37.70 -4.05
N LEU A 571 -22.30 -37.71 -5.36
CA LEU A 571 -22.59 -36.50 -6.12
C LEU A 571 -23.95 -35.90 -5.72
N PRO A 572 -24.08 -34.56 -5.72
CA PRO A 572 -25.36 -33.91 -5.49
C PRO A 572 -26.32 -34.15 -6.65
N LYS A 573 -27.62 -34.02 -6.40
CA LYS A 573 -28.63 -33.94 -7.47
C LYS A 573 -28.96 -32.49 -7.79
N PHE A 574 -29.17 -32.18 -9.06
CA PHE A 574 -29.55 -30.83 -9.52
C PHE A 574 -30.99 -30.85 -10.03
N GLY A 575 -31.83 -29.93 -9.56
CA GLY A 575 -33.24 -29.86 -9.89
C GLY A 575 -33.62 -28.52 -10.51
N GLY A 576 -33.70 -28.42 -11.83
CA GLY A 576 -34.22 -27.18 -12.43
C GLY A 576 -33.72 -26.77 -13.81
N ASP A 577 -32.68 -27.41 -14.34
CA ASP A 577 -32.06 -27.03 -15.61
C ASP A 577 -31.61 -28.28 -16.38
N ASP A 578 -31.75 -28.27 -17.72
CA ASP A 578 -31.13 -29.27 -18.63
C ASP A 578 -29.60 -29.24 -18.63
N GLY A 579 -29.01 -28.43 -17.74
CA GLY A 579 -27.80 -28.74 -16.98
C GLY A 579 -26.49 -28.90 -17.73
N GLN A 580 -26.49 -29.01 -19.07
CA GLN A 580 -25.31 -29.30 -19.87
C GLN A 580 -24.15 -28.37 -19.49
N TRP A 581 -24.45 -27.07 -19.45
CA TRP A 581 -23.50 -26.03 -19.10
C TRP A 581 -22.96 -26.13 -17.67
N VAL A 582 -23.72 -26.68 -16.71
CA VAL A 582 -23.26 -26.92 -15.34
C VAL A 582 -22.29 -28.08 -15.31
N TYR A 583 -22.64 -29.21 -15.95
CA TYR A 583 -21.79 -30.38 -16.02
C TYR A 583 -20.47 -30.09 -16.73
N ASP A 584 -20.48 -29.28 -17.79
CA ASP A 584 -19.27 -28.87 -18.51
C ASP A 584 -18.25 -28.15 -17.61
N ARG A 585 -18.68 -27.56 -16.49
CA ARG A 585 -17.83 -26.93 -15.48
C ARG A 585 -17.30 -27.91 -14.44
N ILE A 586 -17.71 -29.18 -14.45
CA ILE A 586 -17.36 -30.18 -13.44
C ILE A 586 -16.35 -31.16 -14.02
N MET A 587 -15.19 -31.28 -13.36
CA MET A 587 -14.23 -32.35 -13.57
C MET A 587 -14.40 -33.35 -12.44
N GLN A 588 -15.07 -34.46 -12.72
CA GLN A 588 -15.33 -35.52 -11.76
C GLN A 588 -14.18 -36.52 -11.71
N VAL A 589 -13.41 -36.49 -10.62
CA VAL A 589 -12.35 -37.47 -10.36
C VAL A 589 -12.85 -38.52 -9.36
N SER A 590 -12.99 -39.75 -9.85
CA SER A 590 -13.40 -40.90 -9.03
C SER A 590 -12.22 -41.42 -8.19
N CYS A 591 -12.38 -41.43 -6.87
CA CYS A 591 -11.39 -41.87 -5.89
C CYS A 591 -11.85 -43.20 -5.28
N ASN A 592 -11.40 -44.31 -5.85
CA ASN A 592 -11.94 -45.64 -5.54
C ASN A 592 -11.13 -46.44 -4.51
N HIS A 593 -9.92 -46.01 -4.19
CA HIS A 593 -8.99 -46.75 -3.32
C HIS A 593 -9.14 -46.34 -1.86
N VAL A 594 -9.92 -47.13 -1.11
CA VAL A 594 -10.07 -46.94 0.34
C VAL A 594 -8.83 -47.48 1.07
N ILE A 595 -8.21 -46.64 1.90
CA ILE A 595 -7.03 -47.01 2.67
C ILE A 595 -7.46 -47.72 3.97
N PRO A 596 -7.04 -48.98 4.20
CA PRO A 596 -7.32 -49.70 5.44
C PRO A 596 -6.83 -48.96 6.68
N LYS A 597 -7.57 -49.03 7.79
CA LYS A 597 -7.27 -48.29 9.03
C LYS A 597 -5.86 -48.55 9.57
N ASP A 598 -5.35 -49.77 9.43
CA ASP A 598 -4.00 -50.17 9.83
C ASP A 598 -2.89 -49.57 8.94
N LYS A 599 -3.24 -49.12 7.73
CA LYS A 599 -2.32 -48.47 6.77
C LYS A 599 -2.48 -46.94 6.74
N GLN A 600 -3.42 -46.38 7.50
CA GLN A 600 -3.63 -44.94 7.55
C GLN A 600 -2.52 -44.28 8.37
N ASP A 601 -1.98 -43.19 7.83
CA ASP A 601 -0.93 -42.40 8.48
C ASP A 601 -1.52 -41.07 8.95
N ASN A 602 -1.66 -40.92 10.27
CA ASN A 602 -2.24 -39.72 10.89
C ASN A 602 -1.39 -38.45 10.65
N TYR A 603 -0.11 -38.60 10.30
CA TYR A 603 0.80 -37.49 10.01
C TYR A 603 1.06 -37.33 8.50
N LEU A 604 0.25 -37.97 7.65
CA LEU A 604 0.45 -37.96 6.19
C LEU A 604 0.52 -36.54 5.64
N LEU A 605 -0.38 -35.65 6.05
CA LEU A 605 -0.38 -34.26 5.60
C LEU A 605 0.91 -33.53 5.98
N ASP A 606 1.43 -33.73 7.20
CA ASP A 606 2.69 -33.13 7.64
C ASP A 606 3.88 -33.68 6.85
N LYS A 607 3.89 -34.99 6.56
CA LYS A 607 4.93 -35.63 5.75
C LYS A 607 4.91 -35.16 4.30
N MET A 608 3.74 -35.05 3.67
CA MET A 608 3.61 -34.46 2.34
C MET A 608 4.04 -32.99 2.35
N TYR A 609 3.64 -32.22 3.37
CA TYR A 609 4.02 -30.83 3.48
C TYR A 609 5.53 -30.62 3.70
N ALA A 610 6.23 -31.60 4.29
CA ALA A 610 7.69 -31.58 4.35
C ALA A 610 8.35 -31.64 2.95
N GLU A 611 7.68 -32.24 1.97
CA GLU A 611 8.12 -32.35 0.57
C GLU A 611 7.64 -31.19 -0.32
N ARG A 612 7.02 -30.15 0.27
CA ARG A 612 6.31 -29.07 -0.44
C ARG A 612 7.09 -28.43 -1.59
N ASP A 613 8.39 -28.20 -1.46
CA ASP A 613 9.19 -27.55 -2.50
C ASP A 613 9.19 -28.37 -3.81
N GLY A 614 9.25 -29.71 -3.71
CA GLY A 614 9.13 -30.61 -4.85
C GLY A 614 7.70 -30.72 -5.38
N ILE A 615 6.70 -30.68 -4.48
CA ILE A 615 5.28 -30.76 -4.85
C ILE A 615 4.87 -29.53 -5.65
N VAL A 616 5.26 -28.32 -5.20
CA VAL A 616 4.96 -27.09 -5.94
C VAL A 616 5.68 -27.05 -7.28
N HIS A 617 6.89 -27.61 -7.39
CA HIS A 617 7.55 -27.76 -8.69
C HIS A 617 6.69 -28.57 -9.66
N LYS A 618 6.19 -29.74 -9.24
CA LYS A 618 5.30 -30.58 -10.07
C LYS A 618 4.01 -29.85 -10.46
N ALA A 619 3.35 -29.21 -9.49
CA ALA A 619 2.10 -28.49 -9.71
C ALA A 619 2.26 -27.29 -10.66
N VAL A 620 3.32 -26.50 -10.51
CA VAL A 620 3.61 -25.34 -11.37
C VAL A 620 3.98 -25.79 -12.79
N MET A 621 4.76 -26.87 -12.94
CA MET A 621 5.08 -27.40 -14.26
C MET A 621 3.84 -27.94 -14.98
N ALA A 622 2.89 -28.55 -14.26
CA ALA A 622 1.59 -28.94 -14.81
C ALA A 622 0.74 -27.70 -15.19
N LEU A 623 0.68 -26.68 -14.33
CA LEU A 623 0.01 -25.41 -14.64
C LEU A 623 0.59 -24.75 -15.90
N LYS A 624 1.90 -24.79 -16.09
CA LYS A 624 2.55 -24.22 -17.29
C LYS A 624 1.97 -24.84 -18.57
N GLN A 625 1.69 -26.14 -18.57
CA GLN A 625 1.05 -26.81 -19.70
C GLN A 625 -0.39 -26.30 -19.92
N VAL A 626 -1.17 -26.13 -18.84
CA VAL A 626 -2.52 -25.55 -18.92
C VAL A 626 -2.50 -24.16 -19.54
N ILE A 627 -1.55 -23.30 -19.15
CA ILE A 627 -1.40 -21.95 -19.70
C ILE A 627 -1.03 -22.03 -21.19
N GLN A 628 -0.07 -22.89 -21.56
CA GLN A 628 0.34 -23.11 -22.95
C GLN A 628 -0.80 -23.65 -23.83
N ASN A 629 -1.71 -24.44 -23.25
CA ASN A 629 -2.91 -24.97 -23.90
C ASN A 629 -4.09 -23.96 -23.88
N GLY A 630 -3.82 -22.67 -23.68
CA GLY A 630 -4.84 -21.62 -23.73
C GLY A 630 -5.74 -21.57 -22.50
N CYS A 631 -5.20 -21.89 -21.31
CA CYS A 631 -5.96 -22.04 -20.06
C CYS A 631 -6.98 -23.19 -20.11
N THR A 632 -6.59 -24.32 -20.69
CA THR A 632 -7.43 -25.53 -20.78
C THR A 632 -6.75 -26.69 -20.06
N PHE A 633 -7.48 -27.33 -19.14
CA PHE A 633 -7.01 -28.53 -18.45
C PHE A 633 -6.92 -29.72 -19.40
N THR A 634 -5.96 -30.61 -19.16
CA THR A 634 -5.82 -31.87 -19.87
C THR A 634 -6.77 -32.90 -19.25
N GLU A 635 -8.03 -32.89 -19.68
CA GLU A 635 -9.08 -33.74 -19.12
C GLU A 635 -8.93 -35.21 -19.57
N PRO A 636 -8.73 -36.17 -18.64
CA PRO A 636 -8.71 -37.61 -18.96
C PRO A 636 -10.06 -38.13 -19.47
N GLU A 637 -10.03 -39.14 -20.33
CA GLU A 637 -11.25 -39.78 -20.86
C GLU A 637 -12.14 -40.33 -19.74
N CYS A 638 -11.55 -40.89 -18.68
CA CYS A 638 -12.30 -41.39 -17.53
C CYS A 638 -13.07 -40.29 -16.78
N VAL A 639 -12.56 -39.06 -16.77
CA VAL A 639 -13.21 -37.88 -16.15
C VAL A 639 -14.33 -37.37 -17.04
N ALA A 640 -14.11 -37.31 -18.35
CA ALA A 640 -15.15 -36.95 -19.32
C ALA A 640 -16.33 -37.95 -19.29
N ASN A 641 -16.03 -39.25 -19.32
CA ASN A 641 -17.04 -40.31 -19.23
C ASN A 641 -17.80 -40.25 -17.89
N ALA A 642 -17.09 -39.98 -16.78
CA ALA A 642 -17.72 -39.82 -15.47
C ALA A 642 -18.70 -38.64 -15.44
N ARG A 643 -18.33 -37.50 -16.05
CA ARG A 643 -19.22 -36.35 -16.24
C ARG A 643 -20.46 -36.71 -17.06
N ASP A 644 -20.31 -37.44 -18.16
CA ASP A 644 -21.43 -37.80 -19.03
C ASP A 644 -22.41 -38.76 -18.33
N VAL A 645 -21.89 -39.73 -17.58
CA VAL A 645 -22.70 -40.60 -16.72
C VAL A 645 -23.42 -39.78 -15.65
N TYR A 646 -22.73 -38.84 -15.01
CA TYR A 646 -23.34 -37.99 -13.99
C TYR A 646 -24.47 -37.14 -14.57
N ARG A 647 -24.25 -36.53 -15.74
CA ARG A 647 -25.25 -35.78 -16.48
C ARG A 647 -26.49 -36.63 -16.78
N ALA A 648 -26.29 -37.83 -17.33
CA ALA A 648 -27.39 -38.75 -17.63
C ALA A 648 -28.16 -39.17 -16.36
N SER A 649 -27.45 -39.45 -15.26
CA SER A 649 -28.06 -39.87 -13.99
C SER A 649 -28.89 -38.80 -13.29
N ASN A 650 -28.66 -37.51 -13.60
CA ASN A 650 -29.44 -36.39 -13.07
C ASN A 650 -30.56 -35.94 -14.02
N ASN A 651 -30.70 -36.57 -15.19
CA ASN A 651 -31.78 -36.28 -16.11
C ASN A 651 -33.08 -36.90 -15.56
N THR A 652 -34.01 -36.03 -15.15
CA THR A 652 -35.29 -36.46 -14.54
C THR A 652 -36.15 -37.32 -15.47
N VAL A 653 -36.07 -37.12 -16.79
CA VAL A 653 -36.84 -37.90 -17.78
C VAL A 653 -36.28 -39.31 -17.89
N ILE A 654 -34.94 -39.43 -17.93
CA ILE A 654 -34.25 -40.72 -17.98
C ILE A 654 -34.43 -41.47 -16.66
N SER A 655 -34.22 -40.81 -15.51
CA SER A 655 -34.46 -41.44 -14.20
C SER A 655 -35.90 -41.91 -14.06
N PHE A 656 -36.87 -41.09 -14.48
CA PHE A 656 -38.27 -41.51 -14.49
C PHE A 656 -38.53 -42.68 -15.43
N PHE A 657 -37.94 -42.70 -16.61
CA PHE A 657 -38.08 -43.82 -17.55
C PHE A 657 -37.53 -45.11 -16.92
N ASP A 658 -36.32 -45.07 -16.35
CA ASP A 658 -35.67 -46.25 -15.76
C ASP A 658 -36.41 -46.76 -14.51
N GLU A 659 -36.94 -45.86 -13.67
CA GLU A 659 -37.62 -46.22 -12.41
C GLU A 659 -39.11 -46.55 -12.58
N CYS A 660 -39.80 -45.83 -13.47
CA CYS A 660 -41.27 -45.84 -13.54
C CYS A 660 -41.83 -46.41 -14.84
N MET A 661 -41.02 -46.59 -15.89
CA MET A 661 -41.46 -47.14 -17.17
C MET A 661 -40.93 -48.55 -17.39
N GLN A 662 -41.64 -49.32 -18.20
CA GLN A 662 -41.27 -50.67 -18.58
C GLN A 662 -41.68 -50.94 -20.03
N VAL A 663 -41.01 -51.90 -20.67
CA VAL A 663 -41.47 -52.43 -21.96
C VAL A 663 -42.86 -53.03 -21.77
N ARG A 664 -43.76 -52.77 -22.72
CA ARG A 664 -45.13 -53.27 -22.67
C ARG A 664 -45.14 -54.80 -22.63
N PRO A 665 -45.84 -55.41 -21.65
CA PRO A 665 -46.06 -56.84 -21.65
C PRO A 665 -46.70 -57.29 -22.97
N PHE A 666 -46.07 -58.26 -23.64
CA PHE A 666 -46.50 -58.82 -24.94
C PHE A 666 -46.48 -57.86 -26.15
N GLY A 667 -45.82 -56.70 -26.07
CA GLY A 667 -45.66 -55.76 -27.19
C GLY A 667 -46.97 -55.18 -27.74
N LYS A 668 -48.07 -55.27 -26.99
CA LYS A 668 -49.40 -54.79 -27.41
C LYS A 668 -49.96 -53.79 -26.41
N ILE A 669 -50.47 -52.66 -26.90
CA ILE A 669 -51.21 -51.69 -26.08
C ILE A 669 -52.56 -52.32 -25.69
N LYS A 670 -52.66 -52.77 -24.43
CA LYS A 670 -53.89 -53.29 -23.79
C LYS A 670 -54.31 -52.50 -22.55
N ASP A 671 -53.46 -51.58 -22.08
CA ASP A 671 -53.74 -50.71 -20.94
C ASP A 671 -54.37 -49.38 -21.39
N SER A 672 -54.84 -48.59 -20.41
CA SER A 672 -55.33 -47.23 -20.61
C SER A 672 -54.25 -46.16 -20.36
N CYS A 673 -52.97 -46.54 -20.40
CA CYS A 673 -51.83 -45.68 -20.06
C CYS A 673 -51.42 -44.80 -21.26
N THR A 674 -52.14 -43.70 -21.44
CA THR A 674 -51.82 -42.69 -22.47
C THR A 674 -50.52 -41.94 -22.14
N THR A 675 -49.87 -41.35 -23.15
CA THR A 675 -48.71 -40.46 -22.95
C THR A 675 -49.02 -39.32 -21.97
N GLY A 676 -50.28 -38.85 -21.94
CA GLY A 676 -50.76 -37.88 -20.97
C GLY A 676 -50.78 -38.41 -19.52
N LYS A 677 -51.17 -39.68 -19.30
CA LYS A 677 -51.08 -40.32 -17.98
C LYS A 677 -49.64 -40.52 -17.55
N VAL A 678 -48.77 -40.98 -18.46
CA VAL A 678 -47.32 -41.08 -18.20
C VAL A 678 -46.77 -39.73 -17.74
N TYR A 679 -47.08 -38.65 -18.44
CA TYR A 679 -46.63 -37.30 -18.06
C TYR A 679 -47.21 -36.81 -16.73
N LYS A 680 -48.47 -37.15 -16.39
CA LYS A 680 -49.03 -36.83 -15.07
C LYS A 680 -48.28 -37.55 -13.95
N VAL A 681 -47.98 -38.83 -14.14
CA VAL A 681 -47.21 -39.63 -13.19
C VAL A 681 -45.77 -39.13 -13.10
N TYR A 682 -45.14 -38.74 -14.21
CA TYR A 682 -43.84 -38.05 -14.20
C TYR A 682 -43.86 -36.78 -13.34
N LYS A 683 -44.86 -35.90 -13.50
CA LYS A 683 -44.97 -34.71 -12.65
C LYS A 683 -45.12 -35.04 -11.16
N ALA A 684 -45.88 -36.08 -10.83
CA ALA A 684 -46.03 -36.54 -9.46
C ALA A 684 -44.73 -37.13 -8.90
N TRP A 685 -44.03 -37.95 -9.70
CA TRP A 685 -42.72 -38.48 -9.36
C TRP A 685 -41.69 -37.36 -9.15
N CYS A 686 -41.73 -36.28 -9.95
CA CYS A 686 -40.88 -35.10 -9.75
C CYS A 686 -41.18 -34.35 -8.45
N ILE A 687 -42.41 -34.36 -7.95
CA ILE A 687 -42.75 -33.78 -6.63
C ILE A 687 -42.01 -34.53 -5.53
N ASP A 688 -42.04 -35.86 -5.59
CA ASP A 688 -41.41 -36.71 -4.57
C ASP A 688 -39.88 -36.71 -4.69
N ASN A 689 -39.34 -36.67 -5.91
CA ASN A 689 -37.92 -36.96 -6.17
C ASN A 689 -37.08 -35.75 -6.61
N ASN A 690 -37.69 -34.63 -7.00
CA ASN A 690 -36.99 -33.48 -7.57
C ASN A 690 -37.62 -32.12 -7.18
N HIS A 691 -38.16 -32.02 -5.96
CA HIS A 691 -38.78 -30.79 -5.41
C HIS A 691 -39.89 -30.19 -6.30
N GLY A 692 -40.57 -31.04 -7.08
CA GLY A 692 -41.67 -30.63 -7.95
C GLY A 692 -41.25 -30.01 -9.28
N TYR A 693 -39.95 -29.92 -9.58
CA TYR A 693 -39.51 -29.48 -10.89
C TYR A 693 -39.68 -30.62 -11.90
N ALA A 694 -40.61 -30.41 -12.84
CA ALA A 694 -40.90 -31.29 -13.96
C ALA A 694 -40.75 -30.54 -15.29
N LYS A 695 -40.18 -31.19 -16.28
CA LYS A 695 -40.10 -30.69 -17.67
C LYS A 695 -41.48 -30.41 -18.24
N THR A 696 -41.56 -29.55 -19.25
CA THR A 696 -42.83 -29.38 -19.97
C THR A 696 -43.20 -30.68 -20.69
N ALA A 697 -44.47 -30.84 -21.03
CA ALA A 697 -44.93 -32.04 -21.74
C ALA A 697 -44.26 -32.22 -23.11
N LYS A 698 -43.77 -31.13 -23.70
CA LYS A 698 -43.02 -31.16 -24.97
C LYS A 698 -41.60 -31.65 -24.71
N ASP A 699 -40.88 -31.00 -23.80
CA ASP A 699 -39.48 -31.34 -23.49
C ASP A 699 -39.35 -32.77 -22.97
N PHE A 700 -40.28 -33.22 -22.11
CA PHE A 700 -40.34 -34.62 -21.65
C PHE A 700 -40.39 -35.63 -22.81
N ARG A 701 -41.13 -35.32 -23.87
CA ARG A 701 -41.29 -36.23 -25.03
C ARG A 701 -40.08 -36.18 -25.95
N GLU A 702 -39.55 -34.99 -26.22
CA GLU A 702 -38.37 -34.80 -27.06
C GLU A 702 -37.16 -35.48 -26.40
N GLU A 703 -36.94 -35.25 -25.11
CA GLU A 703 -35.83 -35.83 -24.36
C GLU A 703 -35.95 -37.36 -24.20
N LEU A 704 -37.18 -37.88 -23.98
CA LEU A 704 -37.41 -39.33 -23.94
C LEU A 704 -37.18 -39.98 -25.32
N ALA A 705 -37.60 -39.32 -26.39
CA ALA A 705 -37.39 -39.83 -27.75
C ALA A 705 -35.91 -39.83 -28.13
N ASP A 706 -35.19 -38.75 -27.81
CA ASP A 706 -33.75 -38.63 -28.03
C ASP A 706 -32.98 -39.72 -27.26
N TYR A 707 -33.34 -39.97 -25.99
CA TYR A 707 -32.74 -41.05 -25.18
C TYR A 707 -32.94 -42.44 -25.81
N LEU A 708 -34.09 -42.67 -26.44
CA LEU A 708 -34.41 -43.94 -27.11
C LEU A 708 -33.94 -43.99 -28.57
N GLY A 709 -33.23 -42.96 -29.05
CA GLY A 709 -32.72 -42.88 -30.42
C GLY A 709 -33.82 -42.85 -31.50
N THR A 710 -34.95 -42.22 -31.20
CA THR A 710 -36.16 -42.18 -32.06
C THR A 710 -36.80 -40.80 -32.08
N THR A 711 -37.94 -40.63 -32.76
CA THR A 711 -38.77 -39.41 -32.66
C THR A 711 -40.05 -39.68 -31.88
N PHE A 712 -40.63 -38.65 -31.25
CA PHE A 712 -41.91 -38.79 -30.55
C PHE A 712 -43.01 -39.34 -31.48
N SER A 713 -42.99 -38.96 -32.76
CA SER A 713 -43.96 -39.42 -33.76
C SER A 713 -43.84 -40.92 -34.05
N ASP A 714 -42.62 -41.46 -34.01
CA ASP A 714 -42.35 -42.87 -34.31
C ASP A 714 -42.62 -43.77 -33.10
N MET A 715 -42.34 -43.28 -31.90
CA MET A 715 -42.58 -44.02 -30.65
C MET A 715 -43.99 -43.86 -30.08
N ALA A 716 -44.88 -43.09 -30.72
CA ALA A 716 -46.22 -42.82 -30.22
C ALA A 716 -47.30 -43.14 -31.26
N VAL A 717 -48.32 -43.89 -30.84
CA VAL A 717 -49.45 -44.29 -31.69
C VAL A 717 -50.75 -43.73 -31.16
N ARG A 718 -51.54 -43.10 -32.04
CA ARG A 718 -52.89 -42.63 -31.72
C ARG A 718 -53.90 -43.76 -31.95
N ARG A 719 -54.68 -44.12 -30.93
CA ARG A 719 -55.75 -45.13 -31.03
C ARG A 719 -57.13 -44.51 -30.91
N GLY A 720 -57.70 -44.10 -32.05
CA GLY A 720 -59.08 -43.61 -32.15
C GLY A 720 -59.44 -42.50 -31.15
N LYS A 721 -60.59 -42.62 -30.48
CA LYS A 721 -61.03 -41.71 -29.39
C LYS A 721 -60.29 -41.94 -28.06
N GLY A 722 -59.41 -42.95 -27.96
CA GLY A 722 -58.76 -43.38 -26.71
C GLY A 722 -57.44 -42.66 -26.37
N GLY A 723 -56.96 -41.75 -27.21
CA GLY A 723 -55.76 -40.95 -26.97
C GLY A 723 -54.49 -41.45 -27.66
N THR A 724 -53.35 -40.88 -27.27
CA THR A 724 -52.01 -41.21 -27.77
C THR A 724 -51.26 -42.04 -26.74
N PHE A 725 -50.56 -43.07 -27.19
CA PHE A 725 -49.85 -44.05 -26.36
C PHE A 725 -48.41 -44.22 -26.85
N TYR A 726 -47.46 -44.45 -25.95
CA TYR A 726 -46.15 -44.95 -26.36
C TYR A 726 -46.28 -46.38 -26.89
N SER A 727 -45.67 -46.67 -28.05
CA SER A 727 -45.77 -47.94 -28.79
C SER A 727 -45.27 -49.12 -27.96
N ASP A 728 -44.06 -48.99 -27.43
CA ASP A 728 -43.29 -50.09 -26.85
C ASP A 728 -43.20 -50.01 -25.32
N TYR A 729 -43.53 -48.85 -24.74
CA TYR A 729 -43.36 -48.58 -23.32
C TYR A 729 -44.68 -48.21 -22.62
N THR A 730 -44.77 -48.53 -21.34
CA THR A 730 -45.87 -48.16 -20.43
C THR A 730 -45.32 -47.93 -19.02
N LEU A 731 -46.16 -47.49 -18.08
CA LEU A 731 -45.74 -47.41 -16.67
C LEU A 731 -45.62 -48.81 -16.05
N SER A 732 -44.64 -48.98 -15.16
CA SER A 732 -44.55 -50.16 -14.30
C SER A 732 -45.78 -50.25 -13.40
N ASP A 733 -46.15 -51.46 -12.98
CA ASP A 733 -47.32 -51.64 -12.12
C ASP A 733 -47.07 -51.03 -10.73
N GLU A 734 -45.81 -51.04 -10.28
CA GLU A 734 -45.36 -50.32 -9.08
C GLU A 734 -45.58 -48.80 -9.23
N ALA A 735 -45.14 -48.19 -10.32
CA ALA A 735 -45.35 -46.75 -10.55
C ALA A 735 -46.83 -46.39 -10.62
N LYS A 736 -47.68 -47.23 -11.25
CA LYS A 736 -49.13 -47.01 -11.27
C LYS A 736 -49.75 -47.07 -9.87
N ALA A 737 -49.28 -47.99 -9.02
CA ALA A 737 -49.77 -48.14 -7.66
C ALA A 737 -49.31 -46.97 -6.76
N THR A 738 -48.02 -46.65 -6.80
CA THR A 738 -47.42 -45.55 -6.03
C THR A 738 -48.06 -44.20 -6.41
N TYR A 739 -48.26 -43.95 -7.70
CA TYR A 739 -48.82 -42.70 -8.21
C TYR A 739 -50.30 -42.82 -8.64
N GLN A 740 -51.09 -43.63 -7.92
CA GLN A 740 -52.47 -43.96 -8.28
C GLN A 740 -53.38 -42.75 -8.52
N GLN A 741 -53.24 -41.69 -7.71
CA GLN A 741 -54.01 -40.45 -7.85
C GLN A 741 -53.63 -39.70 -9.14
N ALA A 742 -52.34 -39.61 -9.45
CA ALA A 742 -51.85 -38.93 -10.66
C ALA A 742 -52.13 -39.73 -11.94
N TYR A 743 -52.05 -41.06 -11.85
CA TYR A 743 -52.40 -41.98 -12.93
C TYR A 743 -53.90 -41.94 -13.26
N GLY A 744 -54.72 -41.68 -12.24
CA GLY A 744 -56.18 -41.62 -12.33
C GLY A 744 -56.82 -43.00 -12.22
N TYR A 745 -56.45 -43.78 -11.19
CA TYR A 745 -57.40 -44.76 -10.66
C TYR A 745 -58.57 -43.95 -10.08
N ASP A 746 -59.73 -44.01 -10.73
CA ASP A 746 -60.93 -43.37 -10.22
C ASP A 746 -61.18 -43.85 -8.77
N GLU A 747 -61.59 -42.94 -7.87
CA GLU A 747 -62.11 -43.27 -6.52
C GLU A 747 -63.46 -44.04 -6.57
N ILE A 748 -63.65 -44.91 -7.56
CA ILE A 748 -64.88 -45.64 -7.82
C ILE A 748 -64.57 -47.13 -7.95
N SER A 749 -64.14 -47.78 -6.87
CA SER A 749 -64.24 -49.25 -6.76
C SER A 749 -64.17 -49.81 -5.33
N PHE A 750 -64.72 -49.14 -4.30
CA PHE A 750 -64.79 -49.73 -2.95
C PHE A 750 -66.17 -49.69 -2.26
N LEU A 751 -67.25 -49.38 -2.98
CA LEU A 751 -68.63 -49.38 -2.42
C LEU A 751 -69.65 -50.19 -3.24
N SER A 752 -69.25 -51.30 -3.86
CA SER A 752 -70.22 -52.21 -4.47
C SER A 752 -69.86 -53.68 -4.34
N SER A 753 -69.85 -54.19 -3.10
CA SER A 753 -70.10 -55.62 -2.83
C SER A 753 -70.20 -55.89 -1.33
N SER A 754 -71.39 -55.65 -0.76
CA SER A 754 -71.91 -56.35 0.42
C SER A 754 -73.40 -56.03 0.57
N TRP A 755 -74.23 -56.81 -0.15
CA TRP A 755 -75.51 -57.31 0.35
C TRP A 755 -75.27 -58.75 0.83
#